data_AF-A0A1I2IH42-F1
#
_entry.id   AF-A0A1I2IH42-F1
#
_cell.length_a   1.000
_cell.length_b   1.000
_cell.length_c   1.000
_cell.angle_alpha   90.00
_cell.angle_beta   90.00
_cell.angle_gamma   90.00
#
_symmetry.space_group_name_H-M   'P 1'
#
loop_
_entity.id
_entity.type
_entity.pdbx_description
1 polymer ?
#
loop_
_entity_poly.entity_id
_entity_poly.type
_entity_poly.pdbx_seq_one_letter_code
_entity_poly.pdbx_strand_id
1 'polypeptide(L)'
;MIAAQIAVGLGLGLAATEYAFRVRDEGAFPHVNFYVADPQLGVRLQPGASMGFKLGRNPRTTIRVNASGYRGTDWPEPPQAREIVVVGDSQVFGLGVEDAETFSARLAERTGRPVLNAGVPTYGPREYLEVARELLVQRRPATVVVVLNFVNDPFELERPNTERHAVWDGWAVRRETAPAAVTQFPGRAWLFSRSHAVYALRRWLHAGASAGGPDRDDAGGRPLDPGTPSEGGWEDLVHASLRAQAQRAEAAAQHEQRRGASRAQIEALSRPLRAEQDRLRALEEELRYGDPAQFWAEVAAGRPGDIVDSRLAESGRSIVLTAELIRQAVAIREDYRKQQRKLAKQQAAELRALQAAAATLTDSREAVLAELARSAPRPRPQSVFDAYLAEFKALCDLHGAELVVVALPIDVQVDAGEWAKYGVEQGPDMRPSQILLTDVVASAEELRIRSFDATAALRAAQPGAFLDGDIHLTARGHAALAEALAERLARPLPPRVPGPGLPQGTRYAPAKPAWDAVEAVPFAGWATGTVQHLGGWLKLRLSAADAVEPIREIEVLEGGSPAAMRMTTATGMTLVTPLSVGSPLTARLYRLDGVGELRIGWEAAQPRVEVVGLAEAPGRSLVFTRPPDALCRCDTCDEMWGDPALVPACKAGQTEAKGDGCEALLGCVRHDPLFAPDCPEGQVHAFASNACFTPCDDDNPCEKGRCTPWHGAAVCVGGA
;
A
#
# COMPACT_ATOMS: atom_id res chain seq x y z
N MET A 1 67.77 -30.92 -16.41
CA MET A 1 68.31 -29.78 -15.63
C MET A 1 67.73 -28.46 -16.12
N ILE A 2 67.99 -28.04 -17.36
CA ILE A 2 67.51 -26.75 -17.91
C ILE A 2 65.97 -26.60 -17.88
N ALA A 3 65.21 -27.61 -18.32
CA ALA A 3 63.75 -27.57 -18.29
C ALA A 3 63.16 -27.42 -16.87
N ALA A 4 63.79 -28.07 -15.88
CA ALA A 4 63.38 -27.95 -14.47
C ALA A 4 63.69 -26.56 -13.92
N GLN A 5 64.84 -25.97 -14.27
CA GLN A 5 65.20 -24.61 -13.88
C GLN A 5 64.25 -23.57 -14.49
N ILE A 6 63.85 -23.75 -15.75
CA ILE A 6 62.85 -22.90 -16.42
C ILE A 6 61.49 -23.03 -15.72
N ALA A 7 61.02 -24.25 -15.45
CA ALA A 7 59.75 -24.48 -14.76
C ALA A 7 59.72 -23.85 -13.37
N VAL A 8 60.81 -23.99 -12.59
CA VAL A 8 60.95 -23.35 -11.27
C VAL A 8 60.98 -21.83 -11.38
N GLY A 9 61.74 -21.28 -12.33
CA GLY A 9 61.81 -19.84 -12.55
C GLY A 9 60.46 -19.23 -12.94
N LEU A 10 59.72 -19.87 -13.85
CA LEU A 10 58.37 -19.45 -14.23
C LEU A 10 57.39 -19.58 -13.06
N GLY A 11 57.46 -20.67 -12.29
CA GLY A 11 56.62 -20.87 -11.12
C GLY A 11 56.83 -19.78 -10.04
N LEU A 12 58.10 -19.46 -9.74
CA LEU A 12 58.44 -18.39 -8.80
C LEU A 12 58.02 -17.01 -9.32
N GLY A 13 58.18 -16.75 -10.62
CA GLY A 13 57.73 -15.51 -11.26
C GLY A 13 56.21 -15.33 -11.13
N LEU A 14 55.43 -16.35 -11.49
CA LEU A 14 53.97 -16.33 -11.37
C LEU A 14 53.51 -16.15 -9.92
N ALA A 15 54.15 -16.84 -8.97
CA ALA A 15 53.84 -16.69 -7.55
C ALA A 15 54.14 -15.28 -7.03
N ALA A 16 55.27 -14.69 -7.43
CA ALA A 16 55.64 -13.32 -7.07
C ALA A 16 54.68 -12.29 -7.68
N THR A 17 54.26 -12.48 -8.94
CA THR A 17 53.25 -11.63 -9.59
C THR A 17 51.89 -11.71 -8.88
N GLU A 18 51.40 -12.92 -8.60
CA GLU A 18 50.15 -13.11 -7.84
C GLU A 18 50.23 -12.46 -6.46
N TYR A 19 51.33 -12.64 -5.73
CA TYR A 19 51.53 -12.00 -4.44
C TYR A 19 51.52 -10.47 -4.52
N ALA A 20 52.21 -9.89 -5.51
CA ALA A 20 52.24 -8.45 -5.71
C ALA A 20 50.84 -7.87 -5.98
N PHE A 21 50.05 -8.49 -6.86
CA PHE A 21 48.69 -8.06 -7.14
C PHE A 21 47.75 -8.29 -5.95
N ARG A 22 47.90 -9.41 -5.23
CA ARG A 22 47.14 -9.67 -3.99
C ARG A 22 47.42 -8.60 -2.93
N VAL A 23 48.68 -8.19 -2.74
CA VAL A 23 49.01 -7.11 -1.80
C VAL A 23 48.44 -5.77 -2.26
N ARG A 24 48.54 -5.44 -3.56
CA ARG A 24 47.94 -4.23 -4.15
C ARG A 24 46.43 -4.16 -3.91
N ASP A 25 45.75 -5.28 -4.06
CA ASP A 25 44.30 -5.39 -3.94
C ASP A 25 43.86 -5.70 -2.49
N GLU A 26 44.77 -5.68 -1.52
CA GLU A 26 44.52 -6.03 -0.10
C GLU A 26 43.87 -7.42 0.07
N GLY A 27 44.14 -8.34 -0.86
CA GLY A 27 43.55 -9.67 -0.92
C GLY A 27 42.02 -9.65 -1.05
N ALA A 28 41.47 -8.61 -1.67
CA ALA A 28 40.04 -8.42 -1.87
C ALA A 28 39.67 -8.21 -3.34
N PHE A 29 38.43 -8.55 -3.68
CA PHE A 29 37.84 -8.25 -4.98
C PHE A 29 36.68 -7.27 -4.83
N PRO A 30 36.37 -6.47 -5.86
CA PRO A 30 35.29 -5.49 -5.79
C PRO A 30 33.90 -6.08 -6.07
N HIS A 31 33.81 -7.36 -6.44
CA HIS A 31 32.58 -8.07 -6.82
C HIS A 31 32.63 -9.52 -6.31
N VAL A 32 31.48 -10.12 -6.00
CA VAL A 32 31.40 -11.52 -5.59
C VAL A 32 31.80 -12.45 -6.74
N ASN A 33 32.65 -13.44 -6.42
CA ASN A 33 33.31 -14.29 -7.39
C ASN A 33 33.15 -15.80 -7.12
N PHE A 34 32.07 -16.17 -6.44
CA PHE A 34 31.76 -17.55 -6.09
C PHE A 34 30.31 -17.93 -6.41
N TYR A 35 29.76 -17.39 -7.50
CA TYR A 35 28.49 -17.84 -8.04
C TYR A 35 28.61 -19.20 -8.72
N VAL A 36 27.55 -20.00 -8.58
CA VAL A 36 27.31 -21.24 -9.31
C VAL A 36 25.99 -21.10 -10.07
N ALA A 37 25.91 -21.65 -11.28
CA ALA A 37 24.71 -21.53 -12.09
C ALA A 37 23.55 -22.33 -11.46
N ASP A 38 22.36 -21.74 -11.49
CA ASP A 38 21.12 -22.38 -11.03
C ASP A 38 20.03 -22.23 -12.11
N PRO A 39 19.34 -23.31 -12.51
CA PRO A 39 18.38 -23.25 -13.60
C PRO A 39 17.11 -22.45 -13.26
N GLN A 40 16.79 -22.27 -11.98
CA GLN A 40 15.58 -21.61 -11.52
C GLN A 40 15.86 -20.17 -11.08
N LEU A 41 16.94 -19.95 -10.34
CA LEU A 41 17.33 -18.65 -9.78
C LEU A 41 18.40 -17.91 -10.62
N GLY A 42 18.88 -18.52 -11.70
CA GLY A 42 19.99 -18.04 -12.53
C GLY A 42 21.35 -18.31 -11.87
N VAL A 43 21.50 -17.91 -10.61
CA VAL A 43 22.72 -18.10 -9.81
C VAL A 43 22.40 -18.55 -8.39
N ARG A 44 23.33 -19.23 -7.74
CA ARG A 44 23.43 -19.41 -6.29
C ARG A 44 24.85 -19.12 -5.82
N LEU A 45 25.06 -18.99 -4.52
CA LEU A 45 26.41 -18.86 -3.96
C LEU A 45 27.00 -20.24 -3.67
N GLN A 46 28.29 -20.40 -3.93
CA GLN A 46 29.02 -21.63 -3.61
C GLN A 46 29.08 -21.82 -2.08
N PRO A 47 28.53 -22.93 -1.53
CA PRO A 47 28.59 -23.19 -0.09
C PRO A 47 30.04 -23.27 0.43
N GLY A 48 30.26 -22.71 1.63
CA GLY A 48 31.58 -22.68 2.26
C GLY A 48 32.59 -21.70 1.62
N ALA A 49 32.19 -20.92 0.61
CA ALA A 49 33.06 -19.93 0.01
C ALA A 49 33.37 -18.77 0.97
N SER A 50 34.56 -18.19 0.82
CA SER A 50 34.92 -16.93 1.48
C SER A 50 35.81 -16.07 0.60
N MET A 51 35.70 -14.75 0.72
CA MET A 51 36.57 -13.77 0.04
C MET A 51 36.77 -12.52 0.89
N GLY A 52 37.86 -11.80 0.63
CA GLY A 52 37.92 -10.38 0.96
C GLY A 52 37.13 -9.59 -0.08
N PHE A 53 36.31 -8.64 0.38
CA PHE A 53 35.54 -7.75 -0.48
C PHE A 53 35.96 -6.31 -0.20
N LYS A 54 36.13 -5.51 -1.26
CA LYS A 54 36.45 -4.09 -1.11
C LYS A 54 35.93 -3.30 -2.29
N LEU A 55 35.00 -2.39 -2.01
CA LEU A 55 34.41 -1.52 -3.03
C LEU A 55 35.00 -0.11 -2.94
N GLY A 56 35.75 0.29 -3.96
CA GLY A 56 36.36 1.62 -4.02
C GLY A 56 37.24 1.93 -2.80
N ARG A 57 36.99 3.07 -2.15
CA ARG A 57 37.73 3.55 -0.97
C ARG A 57 37.16 3.04 0.36
N ASN A 58 36.09 2.26 0.32
CA ASN A 58 35.45 1.73 1.52
C ASN A 58 36.36 0.72 2.25
N PRO A 59 36.14 0.50 3.56
CA PRO A 59 36.86 -0.52 4.30
C PRO A 59 36.75 -1.90 3.64
N ARG A 60 37.84 -2.67 3.69
CA ARG A 60 37.82 -4.08 3.28
C ARG A 60 36.97 -4.87 4.28
N THR A 61 36.06 -5.70 3.77
CA THR A 61 35.27 -6.63 4.58
C THR A 61 35.53 -8.07 4.20
N THR A 62 35.07 -9.01 5.02
CA THR A 62 35.13 -10.44 4.72
C THR A 62 33.72 -10.98 4.47
N ILE A 63 33.54 -11.65 3.35
CA ILE A 63 32.30 -12.38 3.05
C ILE A 63 32.54 -13.86 3.29
N ARG A 64 31.59 -14.51 3.97
CA ARG A 64 31.56 -15.95 4.17
C ARG A 64 30.18 -16.50 3.83
N VAL A 65 30.16 -17.61 3.10
CA VAL A 65 28.95 -18.34 2.72
C VAL A 65 28.89 -19.62 3.56
N ASN A 66 27.75 -19.84 4.21
CA ASN A 66 27.50 -20.98 5.06
C ASN A 66 27.25 -22.28 4.26
N ALA A 67 27.07 -23.39 4.96
CA ALA A 67 26.82 -24.70 4.34
C ALA A 67 25.53 -24.75 3.50
N SER A 68 24.56 -23.86 3.78
CA SER A 68 23.29 -23.75 3.04
C SER A 68 23.38 -22.84 1.82
N GLY A 69 24.54 -22.23 1.52
CA GLY A 69 24.70 -21.35 0.36
C GLY A 69 24.25 -19.91 0.59
N TYR A 70 24.18 -19.45 1.85
CA TYR A 70 23.81 -18.08 2.21
C TYR A 70 24.88 -17.39 3.04
N ARG A 71 24.84 -16.07 3.12
CA ARG A 71 25.83 -15.32 3.87
C ARG A 71 25.78 -15.60 5.38
N GLY A 72 26.94 -15.68 6.00
CA GLY A 72 27.10 -15.63 7.45
C GLY A 72 27.46 -16.98 8.06
N THR A 73 27.18 -17.15 9.35
CA THR A 73 27.38 -18.42 10.07
C THR A 73 26.40 -19.48 9.60
N ASP A 74 26.74 -20.75 9.84
CA ASP A 74 25.80 -21.84 9.65
C ASP A 74 24.52 -21.59 10.44
N TRP A 75 23.39 -21.85 9.80
CA TRP A 75 22.10 -21.70 10.42
C TRP A 75 21.90 -22.78 11.49
N PRO A 76 21.23 -22.48 12.61
CA PRO A 76 21.00 -23.47 13.65
C PRO A 76 20.24 -24.70 13.13
N GLU A 77 20.64 -25.88 13.60
CA GLU A 77 19.96 -27.16 13.35
C GLU A 77 19.56 -27.81 14.70
N PRO A 78 18.28 -28.22 14.88
CA PRO A 78 17.17 -28.09 13.93
C PRO A 78 16.62 -26.64 13.82
N PRO A 79 15.75 -26.35 12.82
CA PRO A 79 15.06 -25.06 12.72
C PRO A 79 14.31 -24.67 14.00
N GLN A 80 14.32 -23.39 14.34
CA GLN A 80 13.76 -22.85 15.57
C GLN A 80 12.37 -22.20 15.35
N ALA A 81 11.48 -22.36 16.32
CA ALA A 81 10.06 -22.01 16.21
C ALA A 81 9.72 -20.51 16.00
N ARG A 82 10.70 -19.60 16.12
CA ARG A 82 10.51 -18.14 15.98
C ARG A 82 11.44 -17.50 14.96
N GLU A 83 12.01 -18.30 14.06
CA GLU A 83 12.91 -17.82 13.01
C GLU A 83 12.27 -16.71 12.17
N ILE A 84 13.09 -15.72 11.84
CA ILE A 84 12.81 -14.70 10.82
C ILE A 84 13.69 -15.04 9.63
N VAL A 85 13.10 -15.26 8.46
CA VAL A 85 13.85 -15.34 7.20
C VAL A 85 13.78 -13.98 6.51
N VAL A 86 14.91 -13.47 6.05
CA VAL A 86 14.99 -12.19 5.35
C VAL A 86 15.44 -12.45 3.91
N VAL A 87 14.60 -12.14 2.93
CA VAL A 87 14.88 -12.27 1.49
C VAL A 87 15.05 -10.91 0.84
N GLY A 88 15.96 -10.86 -0.14
CA GLY A 88 16.25 -9.67 -0.95
C GLY A 88 17.54 -9.84 -1.75
N ASP A 89 18.07 -8.73 -2.22
CA ASP A 89 19.26 -8.67 -3.07
C ASP A 89 20.57 -8.43 -2.27
N SER A 90 21.49 -7.69 -2.89
CA SER A 90 22.75 -7.23 -2.34
C SER A 90 22.63 -6.35 -1.09
N GLN A 91 21.50 -5.63 -0.91
CA GLN A 91 21.23 -4.84 0.29
C GLN A 91 20.91 -5.74 1.49
N VAL A 92 20.17 -6.83 1.26
CA VAL A 92 19.93 -7.84 2.30
C VAL A 92 21.18 -8.65 2.56
N PHE A 93 21.91 -9.02 1.50
CA PHE A 93 23.20 -9.67 1.61
C PHE A 93 24.18 -8.82 2.44
N GLY A 94 24.17 -7.50 2.30
CA GLY A 94 24.98 -6.54 3.06
C GLY A 94 26.35 -6.28 2.43
N LEU A 95 26.42 -6.06 1.12
CA LEU A 95 27.70 -5.75 0.46
C LEU A 95 28.40 -4.56 1.15
N GLY A 96 29.70 -4.73 1.41
CA GLY A 96 30.52 -3.68 2.03
C GLY A 96 30.45 -3.56 3.56
N VAL A 97 29.75 -4.46 4.26
CA VAL A 97 29.81 -4.56 5.74
C VAL A 97 30.28 -5.94 6.21
N GLU A 98 30.69 -6.10 7.46
CA GLU A 98 31.03 -7.43 8.04
C GLU A 98 29.76 -8.24 8.37
N ASP A 99 29.90 -9.57 8.54
CA ASP A 99 28.76 -10.47 8.78
C ASP A 99 27.87 -10.02 9.96
N ALA A 100 28.51 -9.62 11.07
CA ALA A 100 27.84 -9.14 12.29
C ALA A 100 27.25 -7.73 12.17
N GLU A 101 27.60 -7.00 11.11
CA GLU A 101 27.11 -5.63 10.85
C GLU A 101 25.90 -5.61 9.94
N THR A 102 25.58 -6.73 9.28
CA THR A 102 24.36 -6.86 8.46
C THR A 102 23.11 -6.57 9.29
N PHE A 103 22.09 -5.96 8.68
CA PHE A 103 20.87 -5.62 9.40
C PHE A 103 20.18 -6.89 9.94
N SER A 104 20.31 -8.03 9.26
CA SER A 104 19.83 -9.33 9.73
C SER A 104 20.50 -9.74 11.04
N ALA A 105 21.82 -9.61 11.16
CA ALA A 105 22.54 -9.88 12.41
C ALA A 105 22.12 -8.91 13.53
N ARG A 106 22.02 -7.62 13.22
CA ARG A 106 21.56 -6.59 14.18
C ARG A 106 20.10 -6.80 14.61
N LEU A 107 19.24 -7.27 13.70
CA LEU A 107 17.86 -7.61 14.01
C LEU A 107 17.78 -8.81 14.96
N ALA A 108 18.65 -9.82 14.79
CA ALA A 108 18.73 -10.95 15.71
C ALA A 108 19.10 -10.50 17.12
N GLU A 109 20.12 -9.63 17.25
CA GLU A 109 20.52 -9.04 18.54
C GLU A 109 19.36 -8.25 19.19
N ARG A 110 18.65 -7.43 18.41
CA ARG A 110 17.56 -6.56 18.89
C ARG A 110 16.31 -7.34 19.32
N THR A 111 15.93 -8.36 18.55
CA THR A 111 14.68 -9.11 18.77
C THR A 111 14.87 -10.34 19.66
N GLY A 112 16.11 -10.79 19.87
CA GLY A 112 16.42 -12.06 20.53
C GLY A 112 15.92 -13.28 19.75
N ARG A 113 15.53 -13.12 18.48
CA ARG A 113 15.05 -14.18 17.59
C ARG A 113 16.15 -14.56 16.61
N PRO A 114 16.24 -15.83 16.16
CA PRO A 114 17.16 -16.18 15.09
C PRO A 114 16.70 -15.53 13.78
N VAL A 115 17.63 -14.86 13.09
CA VAL A 115 17.37 -14.20 11.81
C VAL A 115 18.28 -14.82 10.76
N LEU A 116 17.68 -15.40 9.72
CA LEU A 116 18.36 -16.04 8.61
C LEU A 116 18.44 -15.04 7.45
N ASN A 117 19.67 -14.59 7.16
CA ASN A 117 19.93 -13.76 5.99
C ASN A 117 19.93 -14.63 4.73
N ALA A 118 18.88 -14.51 3.92
CA ALA A 118 18.73 -15.19 2.65
C ALA A 118 18.86 -14.23 1.45
N GLY A 119 19.48 -13.07 1.65
CA GLY A 119 19.80 -12.14 0.58
C GLY A 119 20.88 -12.71 -0.34
N VAL A 120 20.76 -12.51 -1.64
CA VAL A 120 21.78 -12.92 -2.63
C VAL A 120 21.91 -11.78 -3.64
N PRO A 121 23.12 -11.27 -3.93
CA PRO A 121 23.26 -10.23 -4.95
C PRO A 121 22.76 -10.75 -6.30
N THR A 122 22.33 -9.83 -7.19
CA THR A 122 21.66 -10.09 -8.48
C THR A 122 20.19 -10.53 -8.42
N TYR A 123 19.70 -11.03 -7.29
CA TYR A 123 18.30 -11.46 -7.20
C TYR A 123 17.35 -10.27 -7.30
N GLY A 124 16.20 -10.49 -7.96
CA GLY A 124 15.08 -9.56 -7.97
C GLY A 124 13.82 -10.21 -7.37
N PRO A 125 12.65 -9.55 -7.48
CA PRO A 125 11.43 -9.97 -6.79
C PRO A 125 11.01 -11.42 -7.02
N ARG A 126 11.13 -11.94 -8.25
CA ARG A 126 10.77 -13.34 -8.55
C ARG A 126 11.68 -14.34 -7.82
N GLU A 127 12.97 -14.04 -7.69
CA GLU A 127 13.91 -14.88 -6.94
C GLU A 127 13.64 -14.82 -5.44
N TYR A 128 13.25 -13.66 -4.88
CA TYR A 128 12.90 -13.55 -3.46
C TYR A 128 11.72 -14.46 -3.10
N LEU A 129 10.69 -14.49 -3.96
CA LEU A 129 9.51 -15.34 -3.78
C LEU A 129 9.88 -16.82 -3.82
N GLU A 130 10.77 -17.22 -4.71
CA GLU A 130 11.18 -18.62 -4.84
C GLU A 130 12.10 -19.08 -3.70
N VAL A 131 13.05 -18.24 -3.28
CA VAL A 131 13.84 -18.51 -2.06
C VAL A 131 12.92 -18.61 -0.83
N ALA A 132 11.94 -17.73 -0.70
CA ALA A 132 10.97 -17.82 0.38
C ALA A 132 10.16 -19.12 0.31
N ARG A 133 9.76 -19.57 -0.88
CA ARG A 133 9.08 -20.87 -1.07
C ARG A 133 9.93 -22.04 -0.58
N GLU A 134 11.21 -22.08 -0.94
CA GLU A 134 12.16 -23.11 -0.47
C GLU A 134 12.27 -23.10 1.06
N LEU A 135 12.49 -21.92 1.65
CA LEU A 135 12.74 -21.77 3.08
C LEU A 135 11.48 -21.95 3.93
N LEU A 136 10.30 -21.62 3.41
CA LEU A 136 9.02 -21.90 4.07
C LEU A 136 8.78 -23.40 4.25
N VAL A 137 9.25 -24.23 3.31
CA VAL A 137 9.20 -25.69 3.41
C VAL A 137 10.27 -26.22 4.36
N GLN A 138 11.52 -25.75 4.20
CA GLN A 138 12.69 -26.30 4.87
C GLN A 138 12.80 -25.85 6.33
N ARG A 139 12.54 -24.56 6.61
CA ARG A 139 12.77 -23.92 7.92
C ARG A 139 11.48 -23.69 8.69
N ARG A 140 10.34 -23.54 7.99
CA ARG A 140 9.04 -23.16 8.58
C ARG A 140 9.16 -21.93 9.51
N PRO A 141 9.71 -20.81 9.02
CA PRO A 141 9.91 -19.62 9.84
C PRO A 141 8.57 -19.05 10.29
N ALA A 142 8.56 -18.40 11.44
CA ALA A 142 7.39 -17.67 11.92
C ALA A 142 7.16 -16.37 11.13
N THR A 143 8.22 -15.80 10.56
CA THR A 143 8.17 -14.52 9.85
C THR A 143 9.07 -14.56 8.62
N VAL A 144 8.57 -14.06 7.49
CA VAL A 144 9.36 -13.77 6.28
C VAL A 144 9.37 -12.26 6.07
N VAL A 145 10.56 -11.67 6.02
CA VAL A 145 10.78 -10.27 5.68
C VAL A 145 11.25 -10.20 4.23
N VAL A 146 10.53 -9.48 3.37
CA VAL A 146 10.97 -9.15 2.02
C VAL A 146 11.39 -7.68 1.99
N VAL A 147 12.61 -7.42 1.53
CA VAL A 147 13.10 -6.06 1.31
C VAL A 147 12.99 -5.73 -0.16
N LEU A 148 12.17 -4.73 -0.48
CA LEU A 148 12.02 -4.20 -1.83
C LEU A 148 12.98 -3.01 -2.02
N ASN A 149 14.05 -3.23 -2.76
CA ASN A 149 15.05 -2.23 -3.11
C ASN A 149 14.61 -1.41 -4.32
N PHE A 150 14.25 -0.15 -4.12
CA PHE A 150 13.73 0.73 -5.17
C PHE A 150 14.76 1.14 -6.23
N VAL A 151 16.04 0.78 -6.04
CA VAL A 151 17.07 0.97 -7.07
C VAL A 151 16.79 0.07 -8.29
N ASN A 152 16.42 -1.19 -8.08
CA ASN A 152 16.36 -2.21 -9.13
C ASN A 152 15.02 -2.96 -9.17
N ASP A 153 14.40 -3.27 -8.03
CA ASP A 153 13.23 -4.16 -7.98
C ASP A 153 12.03 -3.71 -8.83
N PRO A 154 11.68 -2.41 -8.93
CA PRO A 154 10.60 -1.97 -9.80
C PRO A 154 10.85 -2.27 -11.28
N PHE A 155 12.12 -2.39 -11.69
CA PHE A 155 12.53 -2.67 -13.06
C PHE A 155 12.69 -4.18 -13.31
N GLU A 156 12.99 -4.96 -12.26
CA GLU A 156 13.29 -6.40 -12.35
C GLU A 156 12.08 -7.30 -12.08
N LEU A 157 10.95 -6.73 -11.67
CA LEU A 157 9.74 -7.46 -11.25
C LEU A 157 9.26 -8.52 -12.27
N GLU A 158 9.33 -8.21 -13.57
CA GLU A 158 8.91 -9.10 -14.66
C GLU A 158 10.11 -9.75 -15.38
N ARG A 159 11.33 -9.63 -14.84
CA ARG A 159 12.59 -10.02 -15.51
C ARG A 159 13.39 -10.95 -14.60
N PRO A 160 13.12 -12.27 -14.66
CA PRO A 160 13.79 -13.22 -13.80
C PRO A 160 15.31 -13.17 -14.00
N ASN A 161 16.06 -13.47 -12.95
CA ASN A 161 17.52 -13.39 -12.95
C ASN A 161 18.16 -14.32 -14.00
N THR A 162 17.48 -15.43 -14.33
CA THR A 162 17.88 -16.32 -15.43
C THR A 162 17.97 -15.60 -16.77
N GLU A 163 17.19 -14.54 -17.01
CA GLU A 163 17.24 -13.76 -18.26
C GLU A 163 18.26 -12.63 -18.19
N ARG A 164 18.54 -12.11 -16.97
CA ARG A 164 19.46 -10.99 -16.74
C ARG A 164 20.92 -11.41 -16.64
N HIS A 165 21.21 -12.53 -15.99
CA HIS A 165 22.57 -12.93 -15.62
C HIS A 165 22.96 -14.34 -16.07
N ALA A 166 24.25 -14.55 -16.23
CA ALA A 166 24.90 -15.85 -16.40
C ALA A 166 26.16 -15.94 -15.53
N VAL A 167 26.52 -17.15 -15.12
CA VAL A 167 27.77 -17.37 -14.37
C VAL A 167 28.94 -17.56 -15.34
N TRP A 168 29.96 -16.71 -15.23
CA TRP A 168 31.21 -16.85 -15.96
C TRP A 168 32.38 -16.96 -14.97
N ASP A 169 32.93 -18.17 -14.83
CA ASP A 169 34.09 -18.47 -13.96
C ASP A 169 33.91 -18.01 -12.50
N GLY A 170 32.69 -18.14 -11.95
CA GLY A 170 32.37 -17.73 -10.57
C GLY A 170 31.83 -16.31 -10.43
N TRP A 171 31.86 -15.50 -11.49
CA TRP A 171 31.32 -14.15 -11.52
C TRP A 171 29.92 -14.17 -12.12
N ALA A 172 28.98 -13.40 -11.57
CA ALA A 172 27.72 -13.12 -12.24
C ALA A 172 27.99 -12.03 -13.27
N VAL A 173 27.64 -12.27 -14.53
CA VAL A 173 27.79 -11.29 -15.61
C VAL A 173 26.46 -11.13 -16.33
N ARG A 174 26.25 -9.97 -16.96
CA ARG A 174 25.07 -9.78 -17.82
C ARG A 174 25.04 -10.85 -18.89
N ARG A 175 23.84 -11.37 -19.17
CA ARG A 175 23.68 -12.51 -20.08
C ARG A 175 24.14 -12.18 -21.50
N GLU A 176 24.02 -10.92 -21.92
CA GLU A 176 24.47 -10.40 -23.21
C GLU A 176 26.00 -10.38 -23.37
N THR A 177 26.73 -10.27 -22.25
CA THR A 177 28.20 -10.17 -22.26
C THR A 177 28.89 -11.45 -21.84
N ALA A 178 28.11 -12.47 -21.46
CA ALA A 178 28.62 -13.81 -21.19
C ALA A 178 29.18 -14.47 -22.48
N PRO A 179 30.37 -15.11 -22.41
CA PRO A 179 30.93 -15.79 -23.57
C PRO A 179 30.06 -16.99 -23.97
N ALA A 180 29.79 -17.12 -25.29
CA ALA A 180 28.99 -18.23 -25.82
C ALA A 180 29.60 -19.62 -25.54
N ALA A 181 30.93 -19.69 -25.39
CA ALA A 181 31.65 -20.88 -24.96
C ALA A 181 32.95 -20.49 -24.24
N VAL A 182 33.37 -21.34 -23.29
CA VAL A 182 34.65 -21.21 -22.59
C VAL A 182 35.48 -22.48 -22.75
N THR A 183 36.78 -22.33 -22.97
CA THR A 183 37.72 -23.47 -23.00
C THR A 183 37.93 -24.00 -21.58
N GLN A 184 37.49 -25.22 -21.30
CA GLN A 184 37.65 -25.86 -20.01
C GLN A 184 39.06 -26.47 -19.84
N PHE A 185 39.69 -26.25 -18.68
CA PHE A 185 40.95 -26.88 -18.30
C PHE A 185 41.05 -27.01 -16.76
N PRO A 186 41.82 -27.98 -16.23
CA PRO A 186 41.99 -28.16 -14.78
C PRO A 186 42.50 -26.88 -14.12
N GLY A 187 41.82 -26.44 -13.05
CA GLY A 187 42.17 -25.23 -12.32
C GLY A 187 41.65 -23.92 -12.93
N ARG A 188 40.92 -23.95 -14.06
CA ARG A 188 40.32 -22.76 -14.69
C ARG A 188 39.53 -21.91 -13.70
N ALA A 189 38.59 -22.51 -12.98
CA ALA A 189 37.71 -21.80 -12.05
C ALA A 189 38.52 -21.07 -10.98
N TRP A 190 39.51 -21.73 -10.37
CA TRP A 190 40.40 -21.10 -9.40
C TRP A 190 41.21 -19.96 -10.01
N LEU A 191 41.81 -20.20 -11.18
CA LEU A 191 42.64 -19.21 -11.87
C LEU A 191 41.86 -17.93 -12.20
N PHE A 192 40.59 -18.05 -12.56
CA PHE A 192 39.79 -16.92 -13.04
C PHE A 192 38.88 -16.28 -11.99
N SER A 193 38.59 -16.94 -10.87
CA SER A 193 37.90 -16.31 -9.73
C SER A 193 38.84 -15.87 -8.62
N ARG A 194 39.99 -16.54 -8.42
CA ARG A 194 40.83 -16.34 -7.22
C ARG A 194 42.18 -15.67 -7.47
N SER A 195 42.67 -15.60 -8.71
CA SER A 195 43.96 -14.95 -9.00
C SER A 195 43.79 -13.45 -9.22
N HIS A 196 44.46 -12.66 -8.37
CA HIS A 196 44.54 -11.21 -8.50
C HIS A 196 45.34 -10.79 -9.73
N ALA A 197 46.39 -11.53 -10.08
CA ALA A 197 47.17 -11.25 -11.29
C ALA A 197 46.33 -11.45 -12.56
N VAL A 198 45.55 -12.52 -12.63
CA VAL A 198 44.66 -12.78 -13.78
C VAL A 198 43.49 -11.80 -13.81
N TYR A 199 42.92 -11.44 -12.66
CA TYR A 199 41.93 -10.38 -12.57
C TYR A 199 42.47 -9.03 -13.09
N ALA A 200 43.68 -8.64 -12.65
CA ALA A 200 44.33 -7.42 -13.12
C ALA A 200 44.66 -7.46 -14.62
N LEU A 201 45.09 -8.62 -15.13
CA LEU A 201 45.34 -8.82 -16.55
C LEU A 201 44.06 -8.71 -17.38
N ARG A 202 42.97 -9.37 -16.94
CA ARG A 202 41.64 -9.22 -17.55
C ARG A 202 41.26 -7.74 -17.58
N ARG A 203 41.42 -7.04 -16.46
CA ARG A 203 41.13 -5.61 -16.36
C ARG A 203 41.90 -4.79 -17.38
N TRP A 204 43.19 -5.03 -17.49
CA TRP A 204 44.04 -4.35 -18.46
C TRP A 204 43.68 -4.67 -19.91
N LEU A 205 43.40 -5.93 -20.25
CA LEU A 205 43.06 -6.37 -21.61
C LEU A 205 41.75 -5.75 -22.10
N HIS A 206 40.77 -5.60 -21.19
CA HIS A 206 39.46 -5.04 -21.52
C HIS A 206 39.39 -3.53 -21.33
N ALA A 207 40.31 -2.90 -20.59
CA ALA A 207 40.42 -1.44 -20.45
C ALA A 207 40.77 -0.72 -21.76
N GLY A 208 41.31 -1.42 -22.77
CA GLY A 208 41.62 -0.86 -24.09
C GLY A 208 40.44 -0.79 -25.06
N ALA A 209 39.32 -1.47 -24.77
CA ALA A 209 38.12 -1.46 -25.61
C ALA A 209 37.12 -0.36 -25.25
N SER A 210 37.25 0.22 -24.05
CA SER A 210 36.54 1.41 -23.58
C SER A 210 37.55 2.55 -23.54
N ALA A 211 37.54 3.44 -24.54
CA ALA A 211 38.45 4.58 -24.56
C ALA A 211 38.20 5.51 -23.36
N GLY A 212 39.03 5.35 -22.32
CA GLY A 212 39.06 6.19 -21.12
C GLY A 212 39.79 5.48 -19.97
N GLY A 213 41.12 5.57 -19.96
CA GLY A 213 42.01 4.89 -19.01
C GLY A 213 41.90 5.29 -17.52
N PRO A 214 42.77 4.73 -16.66
CA PRO A 214 42.49 4.31 -15.29
C PRO A 214 42.59 5.43 -14.24
N ASP A 215 41.84 5.28 -13.14
CA ASP A 215 42.04 5.92 -11.82
C ASP A 215 42.51 7.39 -11.85
N ARG A 216 41.80 8.25 -12.59
CA ARG A 216 41.87 9.70 -12.37
C ARG A 216 40.65 10.16 -11.58
N ASP A 217 40.92 10.57 -10.35
CA ASP A 217 40.15 11.57 -9.62
C ASP A 217 40.16 12.87 -10.44
N ASP A 218 39.33 12.99 -11.48
CA ASP A 218 39.14 14.26 -12.17
C ASP A 218 37.65 14.56 -12.30
N ALA A 219 37.28 15.69 -11.68
CA ALA A 219 36.02 16.39 -11.86
C ALA A 219 35.89 16.80 -13.34
N GLY A 220 35.09 16.06 -14.10
CA GLY A 220 34.81 16.35 -15.50
C GLY A 220 33.89 15.29 -16.09
N GLY A 221 32.77 15.73 -16.66
CA GLY A 221 31.62 14.90 -17.02
C GLY A 221 31.98 13.59 -17.75
N ARG A 222 31.51 12.48 -17.19
CA ARG A 222 31.59 11.15 -17.79
C ARG A 222 30.49 10.96 -18.85
N PRO A 223 30.71 10.12 -19.88
CA PRO A 223 29.63 9.64 -20.75
C PRO A 223 28.56 8.94 -19.91
N LEU A 224 27.29 9.30 -20.10
CA LEU A 224 26.15 8.62 -19.48
C LEU A 224 26.15 7.16 -19.93
N ASP A 225 26.17 6.23 -18.98
CA ASP A 225 25.81 4.83 -19.19
C ASP A 225 24.32 4.79 -19.61
N PRO A 226 24.00 4.36 -20.85
CA PRO A 226 22.65 4.43 -21.39
C PRO A 226 21.69 3.39 -20.79
N GLY A 227 22.18 2.48 -19.94
CA GLY A 227 21.42 1.33 -19.45
C GLY A 227 21.22 0.28 -20.54
N THR A 228 21.07 -0.99 -20.13
CA THR A 228 20.96 -2.11 -21.08
C THR A 228 19.54 -2.66 -21.22
N PRO A 229 19.19 -3.32 -22.35
CA PRO A 229 17.87 -3.90 -22.57
C PRO A 229 17.43 -4.92 -21.50
N SER A 230 18.36 -5.63 -20.86
CA SER A 230 18.08 -6.57 -19.77
C SER A 230 17.64 -5.87 -18.47
N GLU A 231 17.95 -4.58 -18.30
CA GLU A 231 17.69 -3.80 -17.08
C GLU A 231 16.41 -2.94 -17.14
N GLY A 232 15.72 -2.89 -18.29
CA GLY A 232 14.35 -2.36 -18.49
C GLY A 232 14.12 -0.85 -18.44
N GLY A 233 13.31 -0.26 -19.31
CA GLY A 233 13.25 1.21 -19.52
C GLY A 233 12.25 1.95 -18.62
N TRP A 234 12.22 3.29 -18.69
CA TRP A 234 11.16 4.10 -18.05
C TRP A 234 9.75 3.73 -18.57
N GLU A 235 9.70 3.27 -19.81
CA GLU A 235 8.51 2.75 -20.48
C GLU A 235 7.88 1.59 -19.69
N ASP A 236 8.64 0.80 -18.93
CA ASP A 236 8.10 -0.33 -18.15
C ASP A 236 7.34 0.15 -16.90
N LEU A 237 7.87 1.16 -16.19
CA LEU A 237 7.19 1.83 -15.07
C LEU A 237 5.92 2.55 -15.54
N VAL A 238 5.98 3.13 -16.73
CA VAL A 238 4.89 3.91 -17.32
C VAL A 238 3.84 3.02 -17.97
N HIS A 239 4.19 1.98 -18.73
CA HIS A 239 3.22 1.11 -19.40
C HIS A 239 2.48 0.16 -18.47
N ALA A 240 3.09 -0.34 -17.39
CA ALA A 240 2.36 -1.13 -16.39
C ALA A 240 1.38 -0.25 -15.60
N SER A 241 1.83 0.95 -15.21
CA SER A 241 0.98 1.97 -14.57
C SER A 241 -0.12 2.46 -15.52
N LEU A 242 0.18 2.70 -16.79
CA LEU A 242 -0.76 3.11 -17.84
C LEU A 242 -1.70 1.98 -18.27
N ARG A 243 -1.27 0.71 -18.30
CA ARG A 243 -2.16 -0.44 -18.55
C ARG A 243 -3.10 -0.67 -17.38
N ALA A 244 -2.60 -0.60 -16.15
CA ALA A 244 -3.43 -0.65 -14.94
C ALA A 244 -4.36 0.58 -14.85
N GLN A 245 -3.92 1.75 -15.32
CA GLN A 245 -4.76 2.95 -15.43
C GLN A 245 -5.73 2.90 -16.62
N ALA A 246 -5.39 2.26 -17.73
CA ALA A 246 -6.25 2.09 -18.90
C ALA A 246 -7.33 1.03 -18.64
N GLN A 247 -7.00 -0.07 -17.97
CA GLN A 247 -7.97 -1.03 -17.45
C GLN A 247 -8.87 -0.40 -16.39
N ARG A 248 -8.32 0.52 -15.57
CA ARG A 248 -9.12 1.37 -14.65
C ARG A 248 -9.97 2.40 -15.38
N ALA A 249 -9.47 3.03 -16.44
CA ALA A 249 -10.20 4.00 -17.23
C ALA A 249 -11.28 3.31 -18.06
N GLU A 250 -11.06 2.07 -18.50
CA GLU A 250 -12.03 1.24 -19.18
C GLU A 250 -13.06 0.68 -18.19
N ALA A 251 -12.67 0.25 -16.98
CA ALA A 251 -13.60 -0.14 -15.93
C ALA A 251 -14.39 1.06 -15.37
N ALA A 252 -13.75 2.22 -15.20
CA ALA A 252 -14.36 3.48 -14.79
C ALA A 252 -15.22 4.09 -15.90
N ALA A 253 -14.83 3.95 -17.17
CA ALA A 253 -15.64 4.34 -18.32
C ALA A 253 -16.79 3.36 -18.52
N GLN A 254 -16.62 2.05 -18.33
CA GLN A 254 -17.73 1.08 -18.31
C GLN A 254 -18.65 1.30 -17.10
N HIS A 255 -18.13 1.79 -15.98
CA HIS A 255 -18.89 2.15 -14.78
C HIS A 255 -19.62 3.49 -14.96
N GLU A 256 -18.98 4.50 -15.55
CA GLU A 256 -19.58 5.79 -15.90
C GLU A 256 -20.50 5.68 -17.12
N GLN A 257 -20.27 4.73 -18.03
CA GLN A 257 -21.14 4.35 -19.14
C GLN A 257 -22.28 3.47 -18.64
N ARG A 258 -22.13 2.66 -17.58
CA ARG A 258 -23.26 1.98 -16.91
C ARG A 258 -24.09 2.94 -16.06
N ARG A 259 -23.46 3.90 -15.37
CA ARG A 259 -24.12 5.03 -14.69
C ARG A 259 -24.79 5.99 -15.67
N GLY A 260 -24.11 6.26 -16.78
CA GLY A 260 -24.54 7.11 -17.89
C GLY A 260 -25.61 6.44 -18.73
N ALA A 261 -25.53 5.13 -18.98
CA ALA A 261 -26.58 4.35 -19.65
C ALA A 261 -27.79 4.16 -18.72
N SER A 262 -27.61 3.98 -17.41
CA SER A 262 -28.73 3.97 -16.44
C SER A 262 -29.40 5.34 -16.33
N ARG A 263 -28.64 6.44 -16.50
CA ARG A 263 -29.16 7.81 -16.64
C ARG A 263 -29.83 8.05 -18.01
N ALA A 264 -29.24 7.54 -19.09
CA ALA A 264 -29.70 7.76 -20.46
C ALA A 264 -30.88 6.86 -20.85
N GLN A 265 -31.08 5.70 -20.23
CA GLN A 265 -32.27 4.86 -20.42
C GLN A 265 -33.52 5.52 -19.78
N ILE A 266 -33.30 6.39 -18.79
CA ILE A 266 -34.31 7.30 -18.21
C ILE A 266 -34.51 8.54 -19.12
N GLU A 267 -33.53 8.90 -19.96
CA GLU A 267 -33.54 10.06 -20.86
C GLU A 267 -34.01 9.74 -22.31
N ALA A 268 -33.94 8.49 -22.76
CA ALA A 268 -34.12 8.09 -24.17
C ALA A 268 -35.60 8.01 -24.66
N LEU A 269 -36.46 8.90 -24.18
CA LEU A 269 -37.78 9.19 -24.76
C LEU A 269 -37.86 10.65 -25.23
N SER A 270 -36.97 11.08 -26.14
CA SER A 270 -37.27 12.00 -27.27
C SER A 270 -36.00 12.42 -28.04
N ARG A 271 -35.98 12.11 -29.35
CA ARG A 271 -34.96 12.48 -30.37
C ARG A 271 -35.22 13.91 -30.91
N PRO A 272 -34.31 14.60 -31.64
CA PRO A 272 -32.97 14.21 -32.14
C PRO A 272 -31.86 15.29 -32.06
N LEU A 273 -30.59 14.83 -32.04
CA LEU A 273 -29.38 15.57 -32.43
C LEU A 273 -28.96 15.12 -33.84
N ARG A 274 -28.80 16.05 -34.79
CA ARG A 274 -28.25 15.76 -36.14
C ARG A 274 -27.26 16.79 -36.68
N ALA A 275 -26.89 17.82 -35.93
CA ALA A 275 -26.01 18.87 -36.45
C ALA A 275 -24.58 18.83 -35.92
N GLU A 276 -24.24 17.93 -34.97
CA GLU A 276 -22.97 18.03 -34.24
C GLU A 276 -22.15 16.74 -34.17
N GLN A 277 -22.27 15.91 -35.23
CA GLN A 277 -21.35 14.79 -35.50
C GLN A 277 -20.36 15.10 -36.63
N ASP A 278 -20.58 16.18 -37.38
CA ASP A 278 -19.73 16.54 -38.53
C ASP A 278 -18.53 17.43 -38.15
N ARG A 279 -18.54 18.02 -36.94
CA ARG A 279 -17.42 18.86 -36.46
C ARG A 279 -16.28 18.09 -35.81
N LEU A 280 -16.55 16.89 -35.28
CA LEU A 280 -15.55 16.08 -34.58
C LEU A 280 -14.61 15.31 -35.51
N ARG A 281 -14.95 15.16 -36.80
CA ARG A 281 -14.07 14.51 -37.80
C ARG A 281 -13.01 15.43 -38.40
N ALA A 282 -13.09 16.74 -38.15
CA ALA A 282 -12.15 17.72 -38.69
C ALA A 282 -10.97 18.03 -37.76
N LEU A 283 -10.90 17.39 -36.57
CA LEU A 283 -9.91 17.71 -35.53
C LEU A 283 -8.95 16.55 -35.22
N GLU A 284 -8.84 15.56 -36.11
CA GLU A 284 -7.98 14.38 -35.95
C GLU A 284 -6.64 14.46 -36.70
N GLU A 285 -6.35 15.56 -37.40
CA GLU A 285 -5.20 15.61 -38.34
C GLU A 285 -3.98 16.42 -37.88
N GLU A 286 -3.91 16.89 -36.63
CA GLU A 286 -2.85 17.83 -36.24
C GLU A 286 -2.17 17.51 -34.91
N LEU A 287 -1.54 16.33 -34.79
CA LEU A 287 -0.46 16.09 -33.81
C LEU A 287 0.44 14.94 -34.26
N ARG A 288 1.50 15.28 -34.99
CA ARG A 288 2.57 14.38 -35.39
C ARG A 288 3.93 15.03 -35.10
N TYR A 289 4.66 14.51 -34.11
CA TYR A 289 6.11 14.65 -33.85
C TYR A 289 6.47 13.60 -32.78
N GLY A 290 7.54 12.81 -32.81
CA GLY A 290 8.68 12.66 -33.71
C GLY A 290 9.33 11.28 -33.51
N ASP A 291 10.26 10.92 -34.40
CA ASP A 291 10.81 9.58 -34.67
C ASP A 291 11.79 9.06 -33.58
N PRO A 292 11.53 7.90 -32.92
CA PRO A 292 12.43 7.26 -31.94
C PRO A 292 13.69 6.60 -32.51
N ALA A 293 13.85 6.49 -33.83
CA ALA A 293 14.86 5.63 -34.44
C ALA A 293 16.32 6.12 -34.32
N GLN A 294 16.55 7.41 -34.04
CA GLN A 294 17.89 8.00 -34.08
C GLN A 294 18.72 7.76 -32.81
N PHE A 295 18.07 7.42 -31.69
CA PHE A 295 18.73 7.17 -30.39
C PHE A 295 19.28 5.74 -30.28
N TRP A 296 18.60 4.76 -30.90
CA TRP A 296 18.97 3.33 -30.82
C TRP A 296 20.20 2.94 -31.66
N ALA A 297 20.63 3.79 -32.59
CA ALA A 297 21.76 3.51 -33.48
C ALA A 297 23.14 3.66 -32.80
N GLU A 298 23.23 4.39 -31.68
CA GLU A 298 24.48 4.57 -30.93
C GLU A 298 24.66 3.56 -29.77
N VAL A 299 23.60 2.83 -29.43
CA VAL A 299 23.55 1.86 -28.31
C VAL A 299 23.97 0.44 -28.72
N ALA A 300 24.04 0.14 -30.02
CA ALA A 300 24.25 -1.22 -30.53
C ALA A 300 25.73 -1.68 -30.67
N ALA A 301 26.68 -1.06 -29.98
CA ALA A 301 28.12 -1.38 -30.11
C ALA A 301 28.79 -1.76 -28.78
N GLY A 302 28.22 -2.69 -28.02
CA GLY A 302 28.86 -3.30 -26.86
C GLY A 302 29.74 -4.51 -27.23
N ARG A 303 31.05 -4.41 -27.03
CA ARG A 303 32.02 -5.53 -27.11
C ARG A 303 32.44 -5.94 -25.68
N PRO A 304 32.93 -7.17 -25.47
CA PRO A 304 33.04 -7.77 -24.13
C PRO A 304 34.00 -7.00 -23.20
N GLY A 305 33.48 -6.50 -22.08
CA GLY A 305 34.22 -5.74 -21.07
C GLY A 305 33.59 -5.64 -19.67
N ASP A 306 32.57 -6.46 -19.34
CA ASP A 306 31.78 -6.27 -18.10
C ASP A 306 32.34 -6.94 -16.83
N ILE A 307 33.50 -7.62 -16.89
CA ILE A 307 34.15 -8.23 -15.70
C ILE A 307 35.06 -7.24 -14.94
N VAL A 308 35.23 -6.03 -15.46
CA VAL A 308 36.50 -5.29 -15.29
C VAL A 308 36.34 -3.79 -15.04
N ASP A 309 35.11 -3.30 -14.97
CA ASP A 309 34.80 -2.03 -14.33
C ASP A 309 34.34 -2.29 -12.88
N SER A 310 34.93 -1.56 -11.91
CA SER A 310 34.54 -1.64 -10.51
C SER A 310 33.09 -1.20 -10.25
N ARG A 311 32.41 -0.66 -11.26
CA ARG A 311 31.01 -0.19 -11.19
C ARG A 311 30.00 -1.02 -11.97
N LEU A 312 30.36 -2.16 -12.58
CA LEU A 312 29.45 -2.85 -13.50
C LEU A 312 29.37 -4.38 -13.34
N ALA A 313 30.33 -5.04 -12.69
CA ALA A 313 30.31 -6.50 -12.64
C ALA A 313 29.29 -7.11 -11.66
N GLU A 314 28.57 -6.30 -10.89
CA GLU A 314 27.37 -6.69 -10.09
C GLU A 314 26.35 -5.55 -9.97
N SER A 315 26.57 -4.48 -10.73
CA SER A 315 25.89 -3.22 -10.52
C SER A 315 24.79 -3.09 -11.57
N GLY A 316 23.56 -2.94 -11.10
CA GLY A 316 22.48 -2.43 -11.93
C GLY A 316 22.83 -1.06 -12.50
N ARG A 317 22.06 -0.67 -13.51
CA ARG A 317 22.02 0.66 -14.15
C ARG A 317 22.51 1.82 -13.27
N SER A 318 23.29 2.73 -13.89
CA SER A 318 23.69 4.02 -13.31
C SER A 318 22.57 4.71 -12.51
N ILE A 319 22.87 5.08 -11.26
CA ILE A 319 21.93 5.75 -10.34
C ILE A 319 21.43 7.08 -10.92
N VAL A 320 22.28 7.80 -11.64
CA VAL A 320 21.90 9.05 -12.32
C VAL A 320 20.79 8.78 -13.34
N LEU A 321 20.92 7.68 -14.10
CA LEU A 321 19.91 7.27 -15.06
C LEU A 321 18.64 6.79 -14.35
N THR A 322 18.76 5.88 -13.37
CA THR A 322 17.62 5.37 -12.58
C THR A 322 16.81 6.50 -11.94
N ALA A 323 17.47 7.50 -11.35
CA ALA A 323 16.84 8.67 -10.77
C ALA A 323 16.10 9.52 -11.81
N GLU A 324 16.68 9.72 -12.99
CA GLU A 324 16.05 10.44 -14.09
C GLU A 324 14.81 9.69 -14.63
N LEU A 325 14.89 8.36 -14.79
CA LEU A 325 13.74 7.55 -15.21
C LEU A 325 12.59 7.62 -14.20
N ILE A 326 12.91 7.56 -12.91
CA ILE A 326 11.93 7.72 -11.82
C ILE A 326 11.29 9.11 -11.87
N ARG A 327 12.09 10.17 -12.10
CA ARG A 327 11.61 11.55 -12.20
C ARG A 327 10.65 11.74 -13.38
N GLN A 328 10.97 11.17 -14.54
CA GLN A 328 10.13 11.20 -15.73
C GLN A 328 8.78 10.50 -15.50
N ALA A 329 8.80 9.33 -14.84
CA ALA A 329 7.58 8.61 -14.48
C ALA A 329 6.66 9.42 -13.54
N VAL A 330 7.22 10.17 -12.59
CA VAL A 330 6.47 11.06 -11.68
C VAL A 330 5.87 12.26 -12.42
N ALA A 331 6.61 12.87 -13.35
CA ALA A 331 6.13 14.03 -14.13
C ALA A 331 4.90 13.67 -14.98
N ILE A 332 4.93 12.51 -15.64
CA ILE A 332 3.82 11.98 -16.44
C ILE A 332 2.59 11.69 -15.56
N ARG A 333 2.80 11.15 -14.34
CA ARG A 333 1.73 10.93 -13.35
C ARG A 333 1.02 12.23 -12.94
N GLU A 334 1.76 13.30 -12.69
CA GLU A 334 1.19 14.57 -12.24
C GLU A 334 0.47 15.35 -13.34
N ASP A 335 0.97 15.30 -14.59
CA ASP A 335 0.27 15.91 -15.73
C ASP A 335 -1.05 15.20 -16.05
N TYR A 336 -1.09 13.87 -15.91
CA TYR A 336 -2.34 13.11 -16.02
C TYR A 336 -3.35 13.48 -14.92
N ARG A 337 -2.91 13.64 -13.66
CA ARG A 337 -3.79 14.09 -12.56
C ARG A 337 -4.35 15.50 -12.76
N LYS A 338 -3.56 16.42 -13.32
CA LYS A 338 -4.02 17.78 -13.65
C LYS A 338 -5.08 17.76 -14.75
N GLN A 339 -4.91 16.92 -15.77
CA GLN A 339 -5.91 16.76 -16.84
C GLN A 339 -7.23 16.19 -16.28
N GLN A 340 -7.16 15.21 -15.37
CA GLN A 340 -8.35 14.64 -14.72
C GLN A 340 -9.09 15.63 -13.81
N ARG A 341 -8.36 16.45 -13.04
CA ARG A 341 -8.97 17.51 -12.20
C ARG A 341 -9.65 18.60 -13.03
N LYS A 342 -9.11 18.90 -14.22
CA LYS A 342 -9.69 19.87 -15.15
C LYS A 342 -11.00 19.36 -15.75
N LEU A 343 -11.05 18.08 -16.11
CA LEU A 343 -12.25 17.41 -16.63
C LEU A 343 -13.35 17.31 -15.56
N ALA A 344 -12.99 16.95 -14.32
CA ALA A 344 -13.91 16.89 -13.19
C ALA A 344 -14.48 18.27 -12.80
N LYS A 345 -13.69 19.35 -12.95
CA LYS A 345 -14.17 20.73 -12.73
C LYS A 345 -15.13 21.22 -13.81
N GLN A 346 -14.93 20.79 -15.05
CA GLN A 346 -15.76 21.21 -16.18
C GLN A 346 -17.17 20.57 -16.15
N GLN A 347 -17.29 19.35 -15.62
CA GLN A 347 -18.58 18.65 -15.49
C GLN A 347 -19.38 19.05 -14.23
N ALA A 348 -18.75 19.69 -13.25
CA ALA A 348 -19.42 20.21 -12.05
C ALA A 348 -20.26 21.49 -12.31
N ALA A 349 -19.97 22.22 -13.38
CA ALA A 349 -20.70 23.44 -13.75
C ALA A 349 -22.05 23.13 -14.42
N GLU A 350 -22.15 22.01 -15.13
CA GLU A 350 -23.37 21.56 -15.83
C GLU A 350 -24.35 20.85 -14.89
N LEU A 351 -23.82 20.23 -13.83
CA LEU A 351 -24.59 19.58 -12.77
C LEU A 351 -25.45 20.58 -11.96
N ARG A 352 -24.99 21.84 -11.82
CA ARG A 352 -25.70 22.89 -11.07
C ARG A 352 -26.99 23.37 -11.75
N ALA A 353 -27.09 23.26 -13.07
CA ALA A 353 -28.28 23.67 -13.82
C ALA A 353 -29.40 22.61 -13.77
N LEU A 354 -29.04 21.33 -13.59
CA LEU A 354 -29.97 20.20 -13.61
C LEU A 354 -30.45 19.77 -12.21
N GLN A 355 -29.80 20.27 -11.16
CA GLN A 355 -30.21 20.09 -9.75
C GLN A 355 -31.55 20.78 -9.41
N ALA A 356 -32.05 21.68 -10.25
CA ALA A 356 -33.26 22.45 -9.99
C ALA A 356 -34.58 21.73 -10.30
N ALA A 357 -34.56 20.52 -10.89
CA ALA A 357 -35.78 19.93 -11.48
C ALA A 357 -36.23 18.56 -10.91
N ALA A 358 -35.54 17.98 -9.93
CA ALA A 358 -35.79 16.58 -9.54
C ALA A 358 -36.44 16.44 -8.15
N ALA A 359 -37.77 16.57 -8.09
CA ALA A 359 -38.57 16.28 -6.90
C ALA A 359 -39.68 15.28 -7.22
N THR A 360 -39.33 14.06 -7.64
CA THR A 360 -40.15 12.85 -7.47
C THR A 360 -39.42 11.65 -8.06
N LEU A 361 -39.09 10.66 -7.23
CA LEU A 361 -39.13 9.22 -7.49
C LEU A 361 -38.22 8.48 -6.50
N THR A 362 -38.83 7.96 -5.44
CA THR A 362 -38.18 7.42 -4.24
C THR A 362 -37.63 5.99 -4.42
N ASP A 363 -38.15 5.21 -5.36
CA ASP A 363 -37.82 3.78 -5.48
C ASP A 363 -36.55 3.50 -6.30
N SER A 364 -36.23 4.37 -7.29
CA SER A 364 -34.97 4.29 -8.05
C SER A 364 -33.76 4.74 -7.23
N ARG A 365 -33.98 5.56 -6.19
CA ARG A 365 -32.92 6.10 -5.32
C ARG A 365 -32.31 5.02 -4.42
N GLU A 366 -33.11 4.09 -3.89
CA GLU A 366 -32.62 3.01 -3.04
C GLU A 366 -31.75 2.00 -3.82
N ALA A 367 -32.12 1.68 -5.06
CA ALA A 367 -31.34 0.79 -5.91
C ALA A 367 -29.98 1.42 -6.28
N VAL A 368 -29.95 2.72 -6.56
CA VAL A 368 -28.74 3.48 -6.90
C VAL A 368 -27.81 3.66 -5.70
N LEU A 369 -28.36 3.89 -4.49
CA LEU A 369 -27.56 3.98 -3.26
C LEU A 369 -26.96 2.62 -2.88
N ALA A 370 -27.69 1.52 -3.07
CA ALA A 370 -27.15 0.17 -2.87
C ALA A 370 -26.06 -0.19 -3.90
N GLU A 371 -26.17 0.28 -5.14
CA GLU A 371 -25.13 0.11 -6.17
C GLU A 371 -23.87 0.95 -5.88
N LEU A 372 -24.04 2.23 -5.51
CA LEU A 372 -22.95 3.15 -5.15
C LEU A 372 -22.19 2.70 -3.89
N ALA A 373 -22.90 2.17 -2.90
CA ALA A 373 -22.33 1.62 -1.66
C ALA A 373 -21.53 0.33 -1.91
N ARG A 374 -21.96 -0.51 -2.86
CA ARG A 374 -21.23 -1.71 -3.31
C ARG A 374 -20.01 -1.39 -4.19
N SER A 375 -19.96 -0.18 -4.74
CA SER A 375 -19.00 0.22 -5.80
C SER A 375 -18.08 1.34 -5.37
N ALA A 376 -17.69 1.42 -4.08
CA ALA A 376 -16.67 2.35 -3.63
C ALA A 376 -15.29 1.68 -3.53
N PRO A 377 -14.55 1.44 -4.64
CA PRO A 377 -13.12 1.60 -4.55
C PRO A 377 -12.86 3.10 -4.43
N ARG A 378 -12.26 3.52 -3.32
CA ARG A 378 -11.46 4.75 -3.35
C ARG A 378 -10.50 4.58 -4.54
N PRO A 379 -10.32 5.56 -5.44
CA PRO A 379 -9.30 5.47 -6.47
C PRO A 379 -7.94 5.53 -5.77
N ARG A 380 -7.42 4.36 -5.40
CA ARG A 380 -6.11 4.22 -4.75
C ARG A 380 -5.04 4.24 -5.84
N PRO A 381 -3.93 4.97 -5.64
CA PRO A 381 -2.76 4.75 -6.45
C PRO A 381 -2.25 3.34 -6.18
N GLN A 382 -2.21 2.48 -7.21
CA GLN A 382 -1.75 1.10 -7.07
C GLN A 382 -0.24 1.08 -7.20
N SER A 383 0.42 0.27 -6.38
CA SER A 383 1.84 -0.03 -6.54
C SER A 383 2.04 -0.97 -7.73
N VAL A 384 3.20 -0.88 -8.37
CA VAL A 384 3.62 -1.88 -9.37
C VAL A 384 3.75 -3.28 -8.72
N PHE A 385 3.90 -3.34 -7.40
CA PHE A 385 4.06 -4.58 -6.65
C PHE A 385 2.74 -5.23 -6.20
N ASP A 386 1.55 -4.68 -6.47
CA ASP A 386 0.27 -5.17 -5.92
C ASP A 386 0.06 -6.69 -6.15
N ALA A 387 0.22 -7.15 -7.39
CA ALA A 387 0.05 -8.56 -7.74
C ALA A 387 1.11 -9.45 -7.06
N TYR A 388 2.35 -8.96 -7.01
CA TYR A 388 3.46 -9.64 -6.35
C TYR A 388 3.25 -9.77 -4.85
N LEU A 389 2.82 -8.69 -4.18
CA LEU A 389 2.53 -8.71 -2.75
C LEU A 389 1.37 -9.66 -2.42
N ALA A 390 0.34 -9.70 -3.27
CA ALA A 390 -0.78 -10.62 -3.09
C ALA A 390 -0.35 -12.09 -3.25
N GLU A 391 0.48 -12.40 -4.25
CA GLU A 391 1.06 -13.74 -4.46
C GLU A 391 1.95 -14.15 -3.28
N PHE A 392 2.84 -13.27 -2.82
CA PHE A 392 3.75 -13.53 -1.71
C PHE A 392 2.98 -13.74 -0.40
N LYS A 393 1.97 -12.90 -0.14
CA LYS A 393 1.12 -13.03 1.04
C LYS A 393 0.39 -14.36 1.05
N ALA A 394 -0.18 -14.78 -0.07
CA ALA A 394 -0.85 -16.07 -0.20
C ALA A 394 0.11 -17.25 0.07
N LEU A 395 1.36 -17.14 -0.41
CA LEU A 395 2.40 -18.14 -0.12
C LEU A 395 2.73 -18.22 1.38
N CYS A 396 2.96 -17.09 2.04
CA CYS A 396 3.24 -17.07 3.47
C CYS A 396 2.06 -17.59 4.31
N ASP A 397 0.83 -17.18 3.96
CA ASP A 397 -0.40 -17.62 4.64
C ASP A 397 -0.60 -19.13 4.54
N LEU A 398 -0.33 -19.73 3.37
CA LEU A 398 -0.39 -21.18 3.16
C LEU A 398 0.52 -21.96 4.13
N HIS A 399 1.64 -21.36 4.51
CA HIS A 399 2.64 -21.95 5.40
C HIS A 399 2.53 -21.46 6.85
N GLY A 400 1.54 -20.62 7.17
CA GLY A 400 1.35 -20.06 8.51
C GLY A 400 2.45 -19.08 8.95
N ALA A 401 3.18 -18.48 8.00
CA ALA A 401 4.22 -17.50 8.27
C ALA A 401 3.68 -16.07 8.10
N GLU A 402 4.12 -15.14 8.94
CA GLU A 402 3.81 -13.72 8.76
C GLU A 402 4.71 -13.11 7.67
N LEU A 403 4.13 -12.45 6.67
CA LEU A 403 4.88 -11.64 5.71
C LEU A 403 5.08 -10.21 6.24
N VAL A 404 6.29 -9.69 6.09
CA VAL A 404 6.68 -8.31 6.39
C VAL A 404 7.37 -7.70 5.18
N VAL A 405 6.96 -6.49 4.78
CA VAL A 405 7.50 -5.78 3.60
C VAL A 405 8.28 -4.55 4.05
N VAL A 406 9.52 -4.43 3.58
CA VAL A 406 10.35 -3.23 3.79
C VAL A 406 10.51 -2.52 2.46
N ALA A 407 10.03 -1.28 2.36
CA ALA A 407 10.34 -0.43 1.21
C ALA A 407 11.67 0.29 1.47
N LEU A 408 12.72 -0.12 0.74
CA LEU A 408 14.06 0.44 0.86
C LEU A 408 14.29 1.52 -0.21
N PRO A 409 14.52 2.78 0.18
CA PRO A 409 14.71 3.88 -0.76
C PRO A 409 16.11 3.87 -1.39
N ILE A 410 16.22 4.61 -2.48
CA ILE A 410 17.50 5.02 -3.07
C ILE A 410 18.12 6.10 -2.18
N ASP A 411 19.44 6.11 -2.04
CA ASP A 411 20.20 7.05 -1.23
C ASP A 411 19.86 8.54 -1.47
N VAL A 412 19.74 8.96 -2.73
CA VAL A 412 19.36 10.33 -3.12
C VAL A 412 17.89 10.67 -2.80
N GLN A 413 17.03 9.66 -2.57
CA GLN A 413 15.70 9.89 -1.98
C GLN A 413 15.78 10.15 -0.47
N VAL A 414 16.81 9.63 0.21
CA VAL A 414 17.03 9.82 1.65
C VAL A 414 17.64 11.19 1.91
N ASP A 415 18.71 11.52 1.21
CA ASP A 415 19.48 12.77 1.36
C ASP A 415 20.03 13.26 0.01
N ALA A 416 19.74 14.52 -0.35
CA ALA A 416 20.20 15.11 -1.63
C ALA A 416 21.73 15.32 -1.67
N GLY A 417 22.41 15.38 -0.53
CA GLY A 417 23.87 15.43 -0.44
C GLY A 417 24.56 14.19 -1.01
N GLU A 418 23.85 13.06 -1.10
CA GLU A 418 24.37 11.83 -1.73
C GLU A 418 24.65 12.01 -3.22
N TRP A 419 24.13 13.03 -3.89
CA TRP A 419 24.50 13.36 -5.27
C TRP A 419 26.01 13.63 -5.45
N ALA A 420 26.67 14.13 -4.39
CA ALA A 420 28.09 14.46 -4.44
C ALA A 420 28.97 13.24 -4.75
N LYS A 421 28.64 12.05 -4.22
CA LYS A 421 29.44 10.83 -4.48
C LYS A 421 29.32 10.32 -5.92
N TYR A 422 28.29 10.78 -6.66
CA TYR A 422 28.11 10.51 -8.08
C TYR A 422 28.73 11.59 -8.99
N GLY A 423 29.40 12.60 -8.41
CA GLY A 423 29.98 13.72 -9.15
C GLY A 423 28.93 14.70 -9.67
N VAL A 424 27.75 14.75 -9.04
CA VAL A 424 26.66 15.66 -9.40
C VAL A 424 26.54 16.74 -8.33
N GLU A 425 26.99 17.96 -8.63
CA GLU A 425 27.02 19.07 -7.66
C GLU A 425 25.61 19.59 -7.29
N GLN A 426 24.64 19.51 -8.21
CA GLN A 426 23.24 19.90 -8.00
C GLN A 426 22.30 18.89 -8.65
N GLY A 427 22.13 17.73 -8.01
CA GLY A 427 21.23 16.70 -8.51
C GLY A 427 19.74 17.07 -8.34
N PRO A 428 18.84 16.44 -9.11
CA PRO A 428 17.40 16.69 -9.02
C PRO A 428 16.84 16.32 -7.64
N ASP A 429 15.78 17.01 -7.24
CA ASP A 429 15.03 16.67 -6.03
C ASP A 429 14.26 15.36 -6.22
N MET A 430 14.67 14.33 -5.48
CA MET A 430 14.06 13.01 -5.54
C MET A 430 12.92 12.81 -4.54
N ARG A 431 12.62 13.77 -3.66
CA ARG A 431 11.50 13.64 -2.70
C ARG A 431 10.15 13.31 -3.35
N PRO A 432 9.76 13.88 -4.52
CA PRO A 432 8.51 13.51 -5.17
C PRO A 432 8.39 12.02 -5.51
N SER A 433 9.52 11.33 -5.73
CA SER A 433 9.53 9.90 -6.03
C SER A 433 9.30 8.98 -4.83
N GLN A 434 9.37 9.51 -3.59
CA GLN A 434 9.01 8.75 -2.38
C GLN A 434 7.54 8.30 -2.40
N ILE A 435 6.70 8.90 -3.25
CA ILE A 435 5.35 8.43 -3.49
C ILE A 435 5.29 6.95 -3.90
N LEU A 436 6.32 6.43 -4.59
CA LEU A 436 6.38 5.02 -4.98
C LEU A 436 6.54 4.10 -3.75
N LEU A 437 7.28 4.55 -2.74
CA LEU A 437 7.43 3.85 -1.46
C LEU A 437 6.16 3.93 -0.62
N THR A 438 5.52 5.11 -0.60
CA THR A 438 4.22 5.29 0.06
C THR A 438 3.16 4.37 -0.56
N ASP A 439 3.11 4.28 -1.89
CA ASP A 439 2.16 3.43 -2.62
C ASP A 439 2.38 1.95 -2.28
N VAL A 440 3.62 1.44 -2.20
CA VAL A 440 3.86 0.03 -1.83
C VAL A 440 3.51 -0.29 -0.37
N VAL A 441 3.79 0.65 0.55
CA VAL A 441 3.43 0.48 1.97
C VAL A 441 1.91 0.43 2.11
N ALA A 442 1.18 1.32 1.44
CA ALA A 442 -0.29 1.32 1.43
C ALA A 442 -0.87 0.02 0.85
N SER A 443 -0.34 -0.46 -0.29
CA SER A 443 -0.77 -1.74 -0.89
C SER A 443 -0.53 -2.93 0.05
N ALA A 444 0.61 -2.94 0.75
CA ALA A 444 0.92 -3.97 1.73
C ALA A 444 -0.05 -3.95 2.93
N GLU A 445 -0.37 -2.78 3.46
CA GLU A 445 -1.30 -2.63 4.59
C GLU A 445 -2.71 -3.12 4.25
N GLU A 446 -3.18 -2.89 3.01
CA GLU A 446 -4.46 -3.39 2.51
C GLU A 446 -4.52 -4.92 2.45
N LEU A 447 -3.41 -5.55 2.09
CA LEU A 447 -3.24 -6.99 2.11
C LEU A 447 -2.96 -7.54 3.52
N ARG A 448 -3.06 -6.69 4.56
CA ARG A 448 -2.78 -7.05 5.95
C ARG A 448 -1.35 -7.52 6.16
N ILE A 449 -0.43 -6.96 5.40
CA ILE A 449 1.00 -7.22 5.49
C ILE A 449 1.61 -6.14 6.38
N ARG A 450 2.41 -6.53 7.36
CA ARG A 450 3.18 -5.56 8.16
C ARG A 450 4.20 -4.90 7.24
N SER A 451 4.17 -3.59 7.10
CA SER A 451 5.11 -2.89 6.23
C SER A 451 5.61 -1.57 6.82
N PHE A 452 6.74 -1.08 6.31
CA PHE A 452 7.20 0.29 6.56
C PHE A 452 8.15 0.80 5.46
N ASP A 453 8.25 2.12 5.37
CA ASP A 453 9.21 2.86 4.56
C ASP A 453 10.47 3.18 5.37
N ALA A 454 11.63 2.70 4.92
CA ALA A 454 12.91 2.87 5.63
C ALA A 454 13.51 4.28 5.52
N THR A 455 12.92 5.18 4.72
CA THR A 455 13.46 6.53 4.43
C THR A 455 13.73 7.35 5.68
N ALA A 456 12.81 7.36 6.65
CA ALA A 456 12.98 8.15 7.86
C ALA A 456 14.13 7.63 8.75
N ALA A 457 14.23 6.30 8.88
CA ALA A 457 15.28 5.64 9.66
C ALA A 457 16.67 5.88 9.05
N LEU A 458 16.79 5.74 7.72
CA LEU A 458 18.04 5.98 7.02
C LEU A 458 18.43 7.46 7.02
N ARG A 459 17.46 8.38 6.96
CA ARG A 459 17.72 9.82 7.07
C ARG A 459 18.26 10.19 8.45
N ALA A 460 17.74 9.58 9.51
CA ALA A 460 18.25 9.78 10.87
C ALA A 460 19.68 9.24 11.05
N ALA A 461 20.10 8.28 10.20
CA ALA A 461 21.44 7.72 10.19
C ALA A 461 22.47 8.57 9.40
N GLN A 462 22.03 9.65 8.75
CA GLN A 462 22.92 10.52 7.98
C GLN A 462 23.68 11.54 8.86
N PRO A 463 24.91 11.94 8.48
CA PRO A 463 25.67 11.43 7.34
C PRO A 463 26.26 10.02 7.58
N GLY A 464 26.51 9.27 6.51
CA GLY A 464 27.17 7.96 6.54
C GLY A 464 26.21 6.77 6.65
N ALA A 465 24.96 6.93 6.21
CA ALA A 465 24.03 5.81 6.06
C ALA A 465 24.42 4.89 4.88
N PHE A 466 25.11 5.44 3.86
CA PHE A 466 25.52 4.74 2.64
C PHE A 466 27.04 4.76 2.44
N LEU A 467 27.56 3.77 1.71
CA LEU A 467 28.98 3.64 1.38
C LEU A 467 29.46 4.80 0.49
N ASP A 468 30.76 5.08 0.55
CA ASP A 468 31.38 6.09 -0.30
C ASP A 468 31.39 5.63 -1.76
N GLY A 469 30.89 6.48 -2.66
CA GLY A 469 30.77 6.19 -4.08
C GLY A 469 29.77 5.09 -4.46
N ASP A 470 28.90 4.64 -3.53
CA ASP A 470 28.02 3.49 -3.75
C ASP A 470 26.69 3.56 -2.96
N ILE A 471 25.64 2.91 -3.47
CA ILE A 471 24.27 2.89 -2.89
C ILE A 471 24.09 1.98 -1.69
N HIS A 472 25.02 1.06 -1.41
CA HIS A 472 24.83 0.08 -0.34
C HIS A 472 24.93 0.72 1.02
N LEU A 473 24.16 0.19 1.97
CA LEU A 473 24.16 0.66 3.34
C LEU A 473 25.51 0.42 4.02
N THR A 474 25.96 1.39 4.82
CA THR A 474 27.06 1.14 5.76
C THR A 474 26.58 0.32 6.95
N ALA A 475 27.51 -0.08 7.84
CA ALA A 475 27.15 -0.68 9.12
C ALA A 475 26.17 0.20 9.93
N ARG A 476 26.26 1.53 9.80
CA ARG A 476 25.32 2.48 10.43
C ARG A 476 23.95 2.43 9.77
N GLY A 477 23.87 2.41 8.44
CA GLY A 477 22.61 2.26 7.70
C GLY A 477 21.91 0.94 8.02
N HIS A 478 22.67 -0.16 8.06
CA HIS A 478 22.16 -1.47 8.46
C HIS A 478 21.63 -1.49 9.91
N ALA A 479 22.32 -0.85 10.85
CA ALA A 479 21.86 -0.76 12.23
C ALA A 479 20.54 0.04 12.35
N ALA A 480 20.41 1.16 11.63
CA ALA A 480 19.19 1.97 11.61
C ALA A 480 18.00 1.20 10.99
N LEU A 481 18.24 0.45 9.92
CA LEU A 481 17.21 -0.38 9.31
C LEU A 481 16.75 -1.51 10.26
N ALA A 482 17.70 -2.18 10.93
CA ALA A 482 17.39 -3.22 11.89
C ALA A 482 16.57 -2.70 13.08
N GLU A 483 16.87 -1.49 13.56
CA GLU A 483 16.13 -0.83 14.63
C GLU A 483 14.69 -0.52 14.22
N ALA A 484 14.50 0.12 13.07
CA ALA A 484 13.17 0.43 12.55
C ALA A 484 12.33 -0.83 12.30
N LEU A 485 12.95 -1.90 11.77
CA LEU A 485 12.27 -3.18 11.56
C LEU A 485 11.92 -3.85 12.90
N ALA A 486 12.81 -3.83 13.89
CA ALA A 486 12.53 -4.38 15.22
C ALA A 486 11.35 -3.66 15.90
N GLU A 487 11.32 -2.32 15.83
CA GLU A 487 10.19 -1.53 16.33
C GLU A 487 8.90 -1.87 15.60
N ARG A 488 8.94 -2.02 14.27
CA ARG A 488 7.76 -2.35 13.50
C ARG A 488 7.23 -3.74 13.81
N LEU A 489 8.12 -4.73 13.99
CA LEU A 489 7.77 -6.10 14.41
C LEU A 489 7.15 -6.16 15.81
N ALA A 490 7.47 -5.20 16.69
CA ALA A 490 6.90 -5.12 18.04
C ALA A 490 5.49 -4.50 18.08
N ARG A 491 5.05 -3.82 17.01
CA ARG A 491 3.73 -3.19 16.92
C ARG A 491 2.68 -4.15 16.33
N PRO A 492 1.45 -4.17 16.87
CA PRO A 492 0.36 -4.94 16.27
C PRO A 492 0.02 -4.44 14.86
N LEU A 493 -0.56 -5.32 14.05
CA LEU A 493 -1.13 -4.92 12.76
C LEU A 493 -2.31 -3.96 12.99
N PRO A 494 -2.53 -2.94 12.15
CA PRO A 494 -3.73 -2.11 12.23
C PRO A 494 -5.00 -2.99 12.15
N PRO A 495 -6.14 -2.60 12.73
CA PRO A 495 -7.35 -3.43 12.75
C PRO A 495 -8.02 -3.56 11.38
N ARG A 496 -8.80 -4.62 11.16
CA ARG A 496 -9.52 -4.80 9.88
C ARG A 496 -10.56 -3.70 9.74
N VAL A 497 -10.61 -3.08 8.57
CA VAL A 497 -11.63 -2.08 8.26
C VAL A 497 -12.85 -2.78 7.67
N PRO A 498 -14.07 -2.47 8.13
CA PRO A 498 -15.31 -2.96 7.51
C PRO A 498 -15.36 -2.73 6.00
N GLY A 499 -15.98 -3.67 5.28
CA GLY A 499 -16.21 -3.56 3.85
C GLY A 499 -17.04 -2.31 3.47
N PRO A 500 -16.87 -1.78 2.25
CA PRO A 500 -17.63 -0.61 1.81
C PRO A 500 -19.13 -0.94 1.71
N GLY A 501 -19.98 0.01 2.11
CA GLY A 501 -21.44 -0.12 2.01
C GLY A 501 -22.08 -0.90 3.15
N LEU A 502 -23.27 -1.46 2.88
CA LEU A 502 -24.08 -2.14 3.88
C LEU A 502 -23.97 -3.68 3.76
N PRO A 503 -23.94 -4.41 4.88
CA PRO A 503 -24.11 -5.87 4.88
C PRO A 503 -25.41 -6.28 4.19
N GLN A 504 -25.43 -7.50 3.65
CA GLN A 504 -26.62 -8.08 3.04
C GLN A 504 -27.81 -8.03 4.01
N GLY A 505 -28.96 -7.54 3.54
CA GLY A 505 -30.19 -7.43 4.32
C GLY A 505 -30.35 -6.10 5.07
N THR A 506 -29.32 -5.25 5.13
CA THR A 506 -29.40 -3.92 5.76
C THR A 506 -29.73 -2.84 4.72
N ARG A 507 -30.48 -1.80 5.13
CA ARG A 507 -30.86 -0.65 4.30
C ARG A 507 -30.54 0.67 5.00
N TYR A 508 -30.26 1.71 4.23
CA TYR A 508 -30.13 3.09 4.75
C TYR A 508 -31.49 3.62 5.25
N ALA A 509 -31.44 4.63 6.12
CA ALA A 509 -32.64 5.29 6.61
C ALA A 509 -33.45 5.91 5.44
N PRO A 510 -34.78 5.69 5.38
CA PRO A 510 -35.61 6.35 4.38
C PRO A 510 -35.55 7.87 4.54
N ALA A 511 -35.54 8.60 3.42
CA ALA A 511 -35.56 10.06 3.46
C ALA A 511 -36.93 10.61 3.87
N LYS A 512 -36.96 11.88 4.29
CA LYS A 512 -38.20 12.56 4.71
C LYS A 512 -39.38 12.39 3.73
N PRO A 513 -39.24 12.62 2.41
CA PRO A 513 -40.35 12.45 1.47
C PRO A 513 -40.89 11.02 1.40
N ALA A 514 -40.03 10.02 1.66
CA ALA A 514 -40.44 8.62 1.70
C ALA A 514 -41.28 8.33 2.95
N TRP A 515 -40.90 8.88 4.11
CA TRP A 515 -41.70 8.81 5.33
C TRP A 515 -43.04 9.54 5.19
N ASP A 516 -43.04 10.71 4.57
CA ASP A 516 -44.27 11.51 4.41
C ASP A 516 -45.29 10.81 3.47
N ALA A 517 -44.83 9.89 2.61
CA ALA A 517 -45.66 9.09 1.72
C ALA A 517 -46.26 7.83 2.37
N VAL A 518 -45.81 7.44 3.57
CA VAL A 518 -46.31 6.27 4.30
C VAL A 518 -47.33 6.72 5.34
N GLU A 519 -48.48 6.06 5.38
CA GLU A 519 -49.50 6.37 6.40
C GLU A 519 -48.98 6.11 7.82
N ALA A 520 -49.18 7.09 8.71
CA ALA A 520 -48.81 6.98 10.11
C ALA A 520 -49.97 6.36 10.90
N VAL A 521 -49.78 5.12 11.37
CA VAL A 521 -50.81 4.37 12.08
C VAL A 521 -50.86 4.82 13.54
N PRO A 522 -52.00 5.30 14.04
CA PRO A 522 -52.12 5.71 15.44
C PRO A 522 -52.16 4.50 16.38
N PHE A 523 -51.61 4.66 17.57
CA PHE A 523 -51.79 3.71 18.67
C PHE A 523 -52.06 4.46 19.98
N ALA A 524 -52.70 3.76 20.92
CA ALA A 524 -53.01 4.25 22.24
C ALA A 524 -52.76 3.17 23.29
N GLY A 525 -52.32 3.60 24.48
CA GLY A 525 -51.94 2.75 25.60
C GLY A 525 -51.45 3.62 26.76
N TRP A 526 -50.37 3.22 27.44
CA TRP A 526 -49.70 4.10 28.43
C TRP A 526 -49.10 5.37 27.77
N ALA A 527 -48.80 5.30 26.47
CA ALA A 527 -48.50 6.45 25.62
C ALA A 527 -49.37 6.42 24.36
N THR A 528 -49.67 7.59 23.81
CA THR A 528 -50.32 7.74 22.50
C THR A 528 -49.31 8.24 21.48
N GLY A 529 -49.51 7.88 20.22
CA GLY A 529 -48.54 8.19 19.19
C GLY A 529 -48.89 7.62 17.84
N THR A 530 -47.93 7.73 16.92
CA THR A 530 -48.02 7.13 15.59
C THR A 530 -46.80 6.26 15.30
N VAL A 531 -47.02 5.24 14.48
CA VAL A 531 -45.99 4.34 14.00
C VAL A 531 -46.01 4.29 12.47
N GLN A 532 -44.83 4.34 11.87
CA GLN A 532 -44.61 4.12 10.45
C GLN A 532 -43.54 3.04 10.29
N HIS A 533 -43.72 2.15 9.31
CA HIS A 533 -42.73 1.14 8.95
C HIS A 533 -42.44 1.23 7.45
N LEU A 534 -41.16 1.40 7.10
CA LEU A 534 -40.73 1.58 5.71
C LEU A 534 -39.32 1.01 5.52
N GLY A 535 -39.14 0.13 4.53
CA GLY A 535 -37.82 -0.35 4.13
C GLY A 535 -37.02 -1.03 5.26
N GLY A 536 -37.67 -1.71 6.20
CA GLY A 536 -37.01 -2.31 7.37
C GLY A 536 -36.62 -1.29 8.45
N TRP A 537 -37.13 -0.06 8.38
CA TRP A 537 -37.00 0.96 9.41
C TRP A 537 -38.35 1.23 10.06
N LEU A 538 -38.28 1.61 11.33
CA LEU A 538 -39.43 2.06 12.11
C LEU A 538 -39.25 3.53 12.48
N LYS A 539 -40.31 4.31 12.31
CA LYS A 539 -40.44 5.66 12.88
C LYS A 539 -41.60 5.66 13.86
N LEU A 540 -41.28 5.79 15.14
CA LEU A 540 -42.22 5.87 16.25
C LEU A 540 -42.25 7.31 16.77
N ARG A 541 -43.41 7.96 16.73
CA ARG A 541 -43.63 9.29 17.30
C ARG A 541 -44.57 9.16 18.50
N LEU A 542 -44.08 9.54 19.67
CA LEU A 542 -44.84 9.57 20.93
C LEU A 542 -45.32 11.01 21.14
N SER A 543 -46.64 11.18 21.25
CA SER A 543 -47.28 12.49 21.42
C SER A 543 -47.48 12.83 22.89
N ALA A 544 -47.44 14.12 23.21
CA ALA A 544 -47.89 14.67 24.49
C ALA A 544 -49.40 14.95 24.53
N ALA A 545 -50.10 14.89 23.40
CA ALA A 545 -51.44 15.49 23.23
C ALA A 545 -52.51 14.97 24.20
N ASP A 546 -52.37 13.73 24.71
CA ASP A 546 -53.33 13.11 25.63
C ASP A 546 -52.77 12.88 27.05
N ALA A 547 -51.51 13.27 27.32
CA ALA A 547 -50.81 13.00 28.57
C ALA A 547 -50.50 14.29 29.34
N VAL A 548 -50.63 14.26 30.67
CA VAL A 548 -50.26 15.40 31.54
C VAL A 548 -48.77 15.70 31.46
N GLU A 549 -47.93 14.67 31.21
CA GLU A 549 -46.47 14.80 31.03
C GLU A 549 -45.97 14.09 29.76
N PRO A 550 -45.13 14.74 28.93
CA PRO A 550 -44.52 14.11 27.75
C PRO A 550 -43.43 13.11 28.14
N ILE A 551 -43.15 12.18 27.22
CA ILE A 551 -41.97 11.30 27.30
C ILE A 551 -40.71 12.17 27.20
N ARG A 552 -39.79 12.03 28.16
CA ARG A 552 -38.56 12.82 28.26
C ARG A 552 -37.35 12.07 27.73
N GLU A 553 -37.31 10.75 27.88
CA GLU A 553 -36.16 9.91 27.50
C GLU A 553 -36.62 8.53 27.01
N ILE A 554 -35.83 7.96 26.09
CA ILE A 554 -35.92 6.56 25.66
C ILE A 554 -34.57 5.85 25.84
N GLU A 555 -34.59 4.71 26.50
CA GLU A 555 -33.44 3.84 26.68
C GLU A 555 -33.72 2.51 26.00
N VAL A 556 -33.07 2.25 24.87
CA VAL A 556 -33.20 0.97 24.17
C VAL A 556 -32.43 -0.10 24.92
N LEU A 557 -33.12 -1.16 25.36
CA LEU A 557 -32.55 -2.25 26.16
C LEU A 557 -32.10 -3.42 25.27
N GLU A 558 -32.96 -3.82 24.33
CA GLU A 558 -32.71 -4.93 23.40
C GLU A 558 -33.06 -4.52 21.97
N GLY A 559 -32.34 -5.05 20.99
CA GLY A 559 -32.58 -4.77 19.57
C GLY A 559 -32.12 -3.37 19.12
N GLY A 560 -31.37 -2.66 19.96
CA GLY A 560 -30.84 -1.34 19.63
C GLY A 560 -29.74 -1.37 18.58
N SER A 561 -29.80 -0.42 17.66
CA SER A 561 -28.77 -0.17 16.65
C SER A 561 -28.06 1.16 16.91
N PRO A 562 -26.75 1.28 16.63
CA PRO A 562 -26.05 2.57 16.62
C PRO A 562 -26.61 3.58 15.61
N ALA A 563 -27.46 3.15 14.67
CA ALA A 563 -28.18 4.00 13.72
C ALA A 563 -29.53 4.54 14.27
N ALA A 564 -29.87 4.24 15.54
CA ALA A 564 -31.11 4.69 16.15
C ALA A 564 -31.07 6.19 16.44
N MET A 565 -31.84 6.94 15.67
CA MET A 565 -32.06 8.36 15.86
C MET A 565 -33.09 8.59 16.97
N ARG A 566 -32.75 9.40 17.97
CA ARG A 566 -33.60 9.72 19.12
C ARG A 566 -33.69 11.23 19.22
N MET A 567 -34.91 11.77 19.10
CA MET A 567 -35.15 13.21 19.20
C MET A 567 -36.28 13.47 20.18
N THR A 568 -36.00 14.19 21.25
CA THR A 568 -37.01 14.68 22.19
C THR A 568 -37.31 16.14 21.88
N THR A 569 -38.60 16.50 21.80
CA THR A 569 -39.08 17.84 21.52
C THR A 569 -39.93 18.34 22.69
N ALA A 570 -40.48 19.56 22.61
CA ALA A 570 -41.40 20.06 23.64
C ALA A 570 -42.74 19.30 23.64
N THR A 571 -43.14 18.76 22.50
CA THR A 571 -44.45 18.17 22.25
C THR A 571 -44.43 16.64 22.21
N GLY A 572 -43.27 16.00 22.37
CA GLY A 572 -43.15 14.56 22.35
C GLY A 572 -41.75 14.05 22.08
N MET A 573 -41.67 12.82 21.57
CA MET A 573 -40.42 12.14 21.26
C MET A 573 -40.53 11.33 19.98
N THR A 574 -39.49 11.33 19.15
CA THR A 574 -39.38 10.48 17.97
C THR A 574 -38.21 9.53 18.10
N LEU A 575 -38.48 8.23 17.89
CA LEU A 575 -37.48 7.19 17.69
C LEU A 575 -37.53 6.74 16.22
N VAL A 576 -36.40 6.81 15.51
CA VAL A 576 -36.26 6.21 14.18
C VAL A 576 -35.12 5.20 14.22
N THR A 577 -35.39 3.94 13.94
CA THR A 577 -34.44 2.85 14.16
C THR A 577 -34.61 1.72 13.14
N PRO A 578 -33.53 1.07 12.70
CA PRO A 578 -33.64 -0.10 11.83
C PRO A 578 -34.22 -1.28 12.62
N LEU A 579 -35.08 -2.05 11.99
CA LEU A 579 -35.69 -3.26 12.53
C LEU A 579 -35.18 -4.49 11.80
N SER A 580 -34.84 -5.53 12.57
CA SER A 580 -34.59 -6.86 12.02
C SER A 580 -35.86 -7.69 12.17
N VAL A 581 -36.41 -8.18 11.05
CA VAL A 581 -37.62 -9.00 11.04
C VAL A 581 -37.43 -10.21 11.96
N GLY A 582 -38.33 -10.37 12.93
CA GLY A 582 -38.30 -11.47 13.90
C GLY A 582 -37.51 -11.19 15.20
N SER A 583 -36.71 -10.12 15.25
CA SER A 583 -36.00 -9.72 16.48
C SER A 583 -36.85 -8.73 17.29
N PRO A 584 -37.09 -8.97 18.58
CA PRO A 584 -37.79 -8.00 19.41
C PRO A 584 -36.93 -6.74 19.61
N LEU A 585 -37.59 -5.58 19.67
CA LEU A 585 -36.97 -4.36 20.20
C LEU A 585 -37.69 -3.99 21.49
N THR A 586 -36.91 -3.74 22.55
CA THR A 586 -37.44 -3.30 23.83
C THR A 586 -36.77 -2.01 24.25
N ALA A 587 -37.55 -1.07 24.77
CA ALA A 587 -37.03 0.19 25.29
C ALA A 587 -37.80 0.66 26.52
N ARG A 588 -37.11 1.30 27.46
CA ARG A 588 -37.75 2.04 28.56
C ARG A 588 -38.07 3.45 28.12
N LEU A 589 -39.29 3.86 28.42
CA LEU A 589 -39.80 5.21 28.20
C LEU A 589 -39.95 5.89 29.55
N TYR A 590 -39.39 7.09 29.70
CA TYR A 590 -39.43 7.81 30.96
C TYR A 590 -40.28 9.08 30.87
N ARG A 591 -41.19 9.26 31.82
CA ARG A 591 -41.92 10.51 32.11
C ARG A 591 -41.57 10.99 33.52
N LEU A 592 -41.95 12.23 33.84
CA LEU A 592 -41.79 12.75 35.20
C LEU A 592 -42.64 11.99 36.23
N ASP A 593 -43.76 11.40 35.80
CA ASP A 593 -44.75 10.74 36.64
C ASP A 593 -44.75 9.21 36.53
N GLY A 594 -43.86 8.60 35.73
CA GLY A 594 -43.78 7.15 35.61
C GLY A 594 -42.84 6.63 34.53
N VAL A 595 -42.73 5.30 34.48
CA VAL A 595 -41.91 4.58 33.50
C VAL A 595 -42.78 3.58 32.74
N GLY A 596 -42.62 3.55 31.43
CA GLY A 596 -43.25 2.58 30.55
C GLY A 596 -42.23 1.72 29.84
N GLU A 597 -42.68 0.59 29.32
CA GLU A 597 -41.89 -0.29 28.47
C GLU A 597 -42.52 -0.34 27.07
N LEU A 598 -41.72 0.06 26.09
CA LEU A 598 -41.99 -0.13 24.67
C LEU A 598 -41.53 -1.54 24.29
N ARG A 599 -42.43 -2.34 23.74
CA ARG A 599 -42.14 -3.64 23.14
C ARG A 599 -42.57 -3.62 21.68
N ILE A 600 -41.66 -4.06 20.82
CA ILE A 600 -41.92 -4.23 19.40
C ILE A 600 -41.75 -5.70 19.08
N GLY A 601 -42.89 -6.38 18.87
CA GLY A 601 -42.96 -7.77 18.42
C GLY A 601 -43.30 -7.87 16.94
N TRP A 602 -43.48 -9.11 16.44
CA TRP A 602 -43.77 -9.37 15.03
C TRP A 602 -45.00 -10.27 14.87
N GLU A 603 -45.90 -9.89 13.97
CA GLU A 603 -47.04 -10.71 13.54
C GLU A 603 -47.09 -10.70 12.00
N ALA A 604 -46.92 -11.86 11.36
CA ALA A 604 -46.91 -12.01 9.90
C ALA A 604 -46.04 -10.96 9.15
N ALA A 605 -44.82 -10.72 9.66
CA ALA A 605 -43.85 -9.73 9.16
C ALA A 605 -44.21 -8.23 9.34
N GLN A 606 -45.29 -7.91 10.05
CA GLN A 606 -45.58 -6.54 10.50
C GLN A 606 -45.15 -6.34 11.96
N PRO A 607 -44.51 -5.20 12.29
CA PRO A 607 -44.14 -4.90 13.66
C PRO A 607 -45.39 -4.52 14.47
N ARG A 608 -45.58 -5.15 15.63
CA ARG A 608 -46.63 -4.83 16.59
C ARG A 608 -46.03 -4.02 17.73
N VAL A 609 -46.48 -2.78 17.88
CA VAL A 609 -46.01 -1.88 18.94
C VAL A 609 -46.95 -1.99 20.14
N GLU A 610 -46.38 -2.27 21.31
CA GLU A 610 -47.08 -2.29 22.58
C GLU A 610 -46.34 -1.39 23.58
N VAL A 611 -47.09 -0.54 24.27
CA VAL A 611 -46.54 0.34 25.33
C VAL A 611 -47.31 0.12 26.61
N VAL A 612 -46.66 -0.49 27.59
CA VAL A 612 -47.24 -0.81 28.90
C VAL A 612 -46.59 -0.01 30.01
N GLY A 613 -47.37 0.43 31.00
CA GLY A 613 -46.85 1.08 32.20
C GLY A 613 -46.21 0.05 33.14
N LEU A 614 -45.10 0.41 33.79
CA LEU A 614 -44.45 -0.41 34.81
C LEU A 614 -44.87 0.04 36.21
N ALA A 615 -44.99 -0.91 37.14
CA ALA A 615 -45.47 -0.66 38.50
C ALA A 615 -44.46 0.11 39.40
N GLU A 616 -43.17 0.11 39.03
CA GLU A 616 -42.11 0.80 39.78
C GLU A 616 -41.36 1.78 38.87
N ALA A 617 -41.32 3.06 39.27
CA ALA A 617 -40.46 4.06 38.67
C ALA A 617 -39.08 3.99 39.35
N PRO A 618 -38.00 3.58 38.66
CA PRO A 618 -36.66 3.79 39.19
C PRO A 618 -36.47 5.28 39.49
N GLY A 619 -36.01 5.61 40.70
CA GLY A 619 -35.69 6.97 41.14
C GLY A 619 -34.49 7.56 40.40
N ARG A 620 -34.63 7.75 39.09
CA ARG A 620 -33.61 8.26 38.17
C ARG A 620 -33.90 9.73 37.87
N SER A 621 -32.88 10.56 37.98
CA SER A 621 -32.95 11.95 37.52
C SER A 621 -33.03 11.96 35.99
N LEU A 622 -34.14 12.47 35.44
CA LEU A 622 -34.34 12.61 34.01
C LEU A 622 -33.73 13.92 33.52
N VAL A 623 -32.89 13.85 32.50
CA VAL A 623 -32.32 15.03 31.86
C VAL A 623 -33.13 15.34 30.62
N PHE A 624 -33.84 16.46 30.62
CA PHE A 624 -34.51 16.93 29.41
C PHE A 624 -33.49 17.55 28.45
N THR A 625 -33.10 16.78 27.43
CA THR A 625 -32.33 17.30 26.29
C THR A 625 -33.27 17.99 25.31
N ARG A 626 -33.15 19.33 25.22
CA ARG A 626 -33.79 20.09 24.14
C ARG A 626 -33.13 19.75 22.79
N PRO A 627 -33.89 19.81 21.68
CA PRO A 627 -33.29 19.75 20.35
C PRO A 627 -32.23 20.86 20.22
N PRO A 628 -31.09 20.60 19.56
CA PRO A 628 -30.12 21.64 19.26
C PRO A 628 -30.74 22.80 18.47
N ASP A 629 -30.52 24.04 18.92
CA ASP A 629 -31.04 25.28 18.28
C ASP A 629 -30.69 25.39 16.79
N ALA A 630 -29.61 24.73 16.36
CA ALA A 630 -29.23 24.68 14.96
C ALA A 630 -30.20 23.88 14.10
N LEU A 631 -30.73 22.76 14.62
CA LEU A 631 -31.70 21.94 13.90
C LEU A 631 -33.08 22.61 13.89
N CYS A 632 -33.46 23.22 15.01
CA CYS A 632 -34.68 24.01 15.17
C CYS A 632 -34.77 25.26 14.28
N ARG A 633 -33.64 25.75 13.75
CA ARG A 633 -33.62 26.83 12.76
C ARG A 633 -33.87 26.34 11.34
N CYS A 634 -33.69 25.04 11.10
CA CYS A 634 -33.78 24.44 9.77
C CYS A 634 -35.13 23.77 9.50
N ASP A 635 -35.85 23.36 10.55
CA ASP A 635 -37.16 22.72 10.46
C ASP A 635 -37.97 23.03 11.74
N THR A 636 -39.27 22.74 11.69
CA THR A 636 -40.14 22.83 12.87
C THR A 636 -39.67 21.88 13.97
N CYS A 637 -39.35 22.41 15.15
CA CYS A 637 -38.80 21.61 16.26
C CYS A 637 -39.74 20.49 16.71
N ASP A 638 -41.06 20.69 16.58
CA ASP A 638 -42.07 19.81 17.16
C ASP A 638 -42.25 18.48 16.42
N GLU A 639 -41.80 18.40 15.16
CA GLU A 639 -41.98 17.23 14.30
C GLU A 639 -40.65 16.60 13.84
N MET A 640 -39.55 17.11 14.37
CA MET A 640 -38.21 16.79 13.91
C MET A 640 -37.74 15.41 14.40
N TRP A 641 -36.90 14.77 13.57
CA TRP A 641 -36.11 13.60 13.94
C TRP A 641 -34.71 13.68 13.34
N GLY A 642 -33.81 12.94 13.95
CA GLY A 642 -32.41 12.84 13.60
C GLY A 642 -31.59 12.41 14.82
N ASP A 643 -30.31 12.17 14.62
CA ASP A 643 -29.35 11.97 15.68
C ASP A 643 -28.73 13.31 16.09
N PRO A 644 -29.12 13.90 17.24
CA PRO A 644 -28.56 15.17 17.68
C PRO A 644 -27.07 15.10 18.00
N ALA A 645 -26.51 13.91 18.29
CA ALA A 645 -25.09 13.75 18.58
C ALA A 645 -24.22 14.01 17.34
N LEU A 646 -24.78 13.88 16.13
CA LEU A 646 -24.07 14.15 14.88
C LEU A 646 -23.96 15.63 14.53
N VAL A 647 -24.71 16.53 15.20
CA VAL A 647 -24.75 17.96 14.84
C VAL A 647 -23.35 18.60 14.74
N PRO A 648 -22.40 18.38 15.67
CA PRO A 648 -21.06 18.93 15.55
C PRO A 648 -20.30 18.43 14.31
N ALA A 649 -20.31 17.13 14.06
CA ALA A 649 -19.62 16.51 12.93
C ALA A 649 -20.25 16.91 11.59
N CYS A 650 -21.58 16.91 11.51
CA CYS A 650 -22.32 17.34 10.34
C CYS A 650 -22.03 18.80 9.97
N LYS A 651 -21.93 19.70 10.96
CA LYS A 651 -21.56 21.10 10.74
C LYS A 651 -20.14 21.27 10.26
N ALA A 652 -19.19 20.55 10.86
CA ALA A 652 -17.79 20.61 10.47
C ALA A 652 -17.55 20.08 9.04
N GLY A 653 -18.34 19.10 8.60
CA GLY A 653 -18.28 18.51 7.26
C GLY A 653 -19.05 19.26 6.17
N GLN A 654 -19.67 20.41 6.47
CA GLN A 654 -20.36 21.22 5.46
C GLN A 654 -19.36 21.89 4.52
N THR A 655 -19.50 21.62 3.24
CA THR A 655 -18.78 22.31 2.16
C THR A 655 -19.80 22.90 1.19
N GLU A 656 -19.44 23.92 0.41
CA GLU A 656 -20.31 24.50 -0.62
C GLU A 656 -20.82 23.46 -1.65
N ALA A 657 -20.21 22.27 -1.70
CA ALA A 657 -20.61 21.16 -2.58
C ALA A 657 -21.74 20.26 -2.01
N LYS A 658 -22.06 20.33 -0.72
CA LYS A 658 -23.02 19.44 -0.04
C LYS A 658 -24.44 20.02 0.14
N GLY A 659 -24.75 21.18 -0.47
CA GLY A 659 -26.09 21.80 -0.45
C GLY A 659 -26.22 23.00 0.50
N ASP A 660 -27.43 23.55 0.62
CA ASP A 660 -27.69 24.62 1.58
C ASP A 660 -27.47 24.11 3.02
N GLY A 661 -27.08 25.02 3.92
CA GLY A 661 -26.65 24.65 5.27
C GLY A 661 -27.70 23.90 6.09
N CYS A 662 -29.00 23.99 5.76
CA CYS A 662 -30.07 23.34 6.50
C CYS A 662 -30.46 21.99 5.91
N GLU A 663 -30.58 21.86 4.59
CA GLU A 663 -30.80 20.59 3.90
C GLU A 663 -29.65 19.61 4.21
N ALA A 664 -28.41 20.08 4.09
CA ALA A 664 -27.23 19.26 4.36
C ALA A 664 -27.15 18.80 5.82
N LEU A 665 -27.47 19.71 6.76
CA LEU A 665 -27.47 19.39 8.19
C LEU A 665 -28.56 18.37 8.52
N LEU A 666 -29.79 18.59 8.04
CA LEU A 666 -30.92 17.70 8.29
C LEU A 666 -30.72 16.34 7.64
N GLY A 667 -30.21 16.28 6.40
CA GLY A 667 -29.85 15.03 5.73
C GLY A 667 -28.80 14.25 6.52
N CYS A 668 -27.73 14.93 6.96
CA CYS A 668 -26.65 14.32 7.72
C CYS A 668 -27.12 13.70 9.04
N VAL A 669 -27.87 14.44 9.86
CA VAL A 669 -28.40 13.92 11.15
C VAL A 669 -29.49 12.88 10.97
N ARG A 670 -30.14 12.81 9.80
CA ARG A 670 -31.14 11.79 9.46
C ARG A 670 -30.51 10.52 8.84
N HIS A 671 -29.18 10.39 8.91
CA HIS A 671 -28.40 9.29 8.34
C HIS A 671 -28.60 9.11 6.82
N ASP A 672 -28.84 10.19 6.09
CA ASP A 672 -28.80 10.15 4.64
C ASP A 672 -27.33 10.07 4.19
N PRO A 673 -26.92 8.97 3.53
CA PRO A 673 -25.51 8.75 3.17
C PRO A 673 -24.99 9.78 2.16
N LEU A 674 -25.86 10.50 1.44
CA LEU A 674 -25.45 11.59 0.54
C LEU A 674 -24.87 12.80 1.30
N PHE A 675 -25.22 12.93 2.57
CA PHE A 675 -24.81 14.04 3.43
C PHE A 675 -23.87 13.59 4.57
N ALA A 676 -23.28 12.40 4.47
CA ALA A 676 -22.35 11.90 5.47
C ALA A 676 -21.14 12.85 5.66
N PRO A 677 -20.69 13.10 6.91
CA PRO A 677 -19.49 13.87 7.18
C PRO A 677 -18.25 13.02 6.87
N ASP A 678 -17.11 13.65 6.61
CA ASP A 678 -15.86 12.88 6.44
C ASP A 678 -15.41 12.33 7.81
N CYS A 679 -15.06 11.04 7.86
CA CYS A 679 -14.53 10.46 9.09
C CYS A 679 -13.08 10.92 9.35
N PRO A 680 -12.72 11.15 10.63
CA PRO A 680 -11.34 11.33 11.04
C PRO A 680 -10.44 10.16 10.59
N GLU A 681 -9.15 10.42 10.49
CA GLU A 681 -8.16 9.39 10.16
C GLU A 681 -8.26 8.20 11.12
N GLY A 682 -8.25 6.98 10.56
CA GLY A 682 -8.43 5.75 11.32
C GLY A 682 -9.87 5.39 11.71
N GLN A 683 -10.88 6.21 11.37
CA GLN A 683 -12.30 5.91 11.62
C GLN A 683 -13.09 5.67 10.32
N VAL A 684 -14.22 4.97 10.43
CA VAL A 684 -15.12 4.66 9.31
C VAL A 684 -16.59 4.74 9.69
N HIS A 685 -17.46 4.96 8.69
CA HIS A 685 -18.90 4.82 8.88
C HIS A 685 -19.31 3.35 9.06
N ALA A 686 -20.28 3.10 9.95
CA ALA A 686 -20.84 1.79 10.21
C ALA A 686 -22.33 1.85 10.57
N PHE A 687 -23.00 0.69 10.58
CA PHE A 687 -24.40 0.51 11.00
C PHE A 687 -25.45 1.27 10.19
N ALA A 688 -25.17 1.65 8.94
CA ALA A 688 -26.04 2.56 8.17
C ALA A 688 -26.25 3.93 8.86
N SER A 689 -25.30 4.32 9.71
CA SER A 689 -25.24 5.62 10.38
C SER A 689 -24.19 6.50 9.71
N ASN A 690 -24.40 7.81 9.81
CA ASN A 690 -23.40 8.82 9.45
C ASN A 690 -22.38 9.07 10.57
N ALA A 691 -22.47 8.36 11.70
CA ALA A 691 -21.45 8.35 12.74
C ALA A 691 -20.15 7.67 12.26
N CYS A 692 -19.04 8.04 12.88
CA CYS A 692 -17.72 7.44 12.63
C CYS A 692 -17.32 6.57 13.81
N PHE A 693 -16.75 5.41 13.51
CA PHE A 693 -16.37 4.39 14.48
C PHE A 693 -14.92 3.96 14.25
N THR A 694 -14.22 3.69 15.35
CA THR A 694 -12.86 3.13 15.31
C THR A 694 -12.96 1.62 15.03
N PRO A 695 -12.28 1.08 13.99
CA PRO A 695 -12.18 -0.35 13.78
C PRO A 695 -11.42 -1.05 14.92
N CYS A 696 -11.75 -2.32 15.18
CA CYS A 696 -11.15 -3.09 16.26
C CYS A 696 -11.03 -4.58 15.91
N ASP A 697 -10.12 -5.27 16.59
CA ASP A 697 -9.96 -6.72 16.60
C ASP A 697 -9.27 -7.16 17.91
N ASP A 698 -8.90 -8.44 18.02
CA ASP A 698 -8.28 -8.98 19.24
C ASP A 698 -6.91 -8.33 19.56
N ASP A 699 -6.18 -7.91 18.52
CA ASP A 699 -4.88 -7.24 18.65
C ASP A 699 -5.03 -5.73 18.89
N ASN A 700 -6.21 -5.16 18.58
CA ASN A 700 -6.53 -3.74 18.71
C ASN A 700 -7.89 -3.58 19.45
N PRO A 701 -7.92 -3.82 20.78
CA PRO A 701 -9.15 -3.73 21.54
C PRO A 701 -9.64 -2.28 21.65
N CYS A 702 -10.95 -2.12 21.80
CA CYS A 702 -11.56 -0.81 21.98
C CYS A 702 -11.10 -0.13 23.28
N GLU A 703 -10.69 1.14 23.19
CA GLU A 703 -10.40 1.96 24.38
C GLU A 703 -11.62 2.10 25.30
N LYS A 704 -12.80 2.23 24.70
CA LYS A 704 -14.10 2.26 25.37
C LYS A 704 -15.12 1.47 24.55
N GLY A 705 -16.00 0.76 25.24
CA GLY A 705 -17.11 0.03 24.61
C GLY A 705 -16.80 -1.41 24.27
N ARG A 706 -17.55 -1.96 23.33
CA ARG A 706 -17.45 -3.34 22.86
C ARG A 706 -17.09 -3.37 21.39
N CYS A 707 -16.13 -4.22 21.05
CA CYS A 707 -15.78 -4.50 19.67
C CYS A 707 -16.92 -5.30 19.03
N THR A 708 -17.67 -4.67 18.12
CA THR A 708 -18.92 -5.20 17.57
C THR A 708 -18.73 -5.53 16.08
N PRO A 709 -19.04 -6.76 15.63
CA PRO A 709 -18.90 -7.13 14.23
C PRO A 709 -19.71 -6.23 13.29
N TRP A 710 -19.06 -5.78 12.22
CA TRP A 710 -19.67 -5.02 11.15
C TRP A 710 -18.97 -5.28 9.81
N HIS A 711 -19.75 -5.72 8.83
CA HIS A 711 -19.37 -5.91 7.42
C HIS A 711 -17.99 -6.58 7.18
N GLY A 712 -17.75 -7.76 7.76
CA GLY A 712 -16.51 -8.52 7.59
C GLY A 712 -15.34 -8.08 8.48
N ALA A 713 -15.56 -7.08 9.35
CA ALA A 713 -14.64 -6.64 10.40
C ALA A 713 -15.41 -6.36 11.70
N ALA A 714 -14.87 -5.52 12.57
CA ALA A 714 -15.55 -5.04 13.77
C ALA A 714 -15.19 -3.58 14.06
N VAL A 715 -16.07 -2.88 14.78
CA VAL A 715 -15.89 -1.49 15.21
C VAL A 715 -16.28 -1.30 16.66
N CYS A 716 -15.72 -0.29 17.32
CA CYS A 716 -16.00 0.02 18.71
C CYS A 716 -17.36 0.68 18.90
N VAL A 717 -18.23 0.07 19.71
CA VAL A 717 -19.58 0.57 20.00
C VAL A 717 -19.75 0.78 21.50
N GLY A 718 -20.25 1.96 21.87
CA GLY A 718 -20.62 2.33 23.24
C GLY A 718 -19.49 3.04 24.00
N GLY A 719 -19.58 4.36 24.13
CA GLY A 719 -18.51 5.13 24.75
C GLY A 719 -18.81 6.60 25.00
N ALA A 720 -20.07 6.97 25.25
CA ALA A 720 -20.53 8.12 26.04
C ALA A 720 -22.05 8.02 26.19
#